data_AF-A0A651HFP6-F1
#
_entry.id   AF-A0A651HFP6-F1
#
_cell.length_a   1.000
_cell.length_b   1.000
_cell.length_c   1.000
_cell.angle_alpha   90.00
_cell.angle_beta   90.00
_cell.angle_gamma   90.00
#
_symmetry.space_group_name_H-M   'P 1'
#
loop_
_entity.id
_entity.type
_entity.pdbx_description
1 polymer ?
#
loop_
_entity_poly.entity_id
_entity_poly.type
_entity_poly.pdbx_seq_one_letter_code
_entity_poly.pdbx_strand_id
1 'polypeptide(L)'
;MLLSKTTNLLLATTSLLAVGLPPSLMAADLLHVLPVTDRILMLQFSEGHIEYNGVREDGTFAPQGENRVHYSPFDRAAGSLPGSYLITSEDDPAYAEPRSPSAVGFKAKGHDFNNPWGEPPFLREYRVYVELPAPLQPGKTYRIHVGALAGNTNSRELTFDVKTLRSPTIHTSHVGYRPEAPKYAYFSQWLGTFDTADHPGGALDLARYRDGTFHLAEAGTGRIVRTFHGIELQKPRAEPDLAQPNMTGADVYALDFSDVTTPGRYIIVAEGMGRSWPFEIGEEVYVDAHRATLRSVFFQRRGIYKQLPEFDRVYPRSHHPDMNDFVYGRVEGEGAAIHDPRPVDNIWGWYADAGDWDGYHTHTIVPYILLMTWNLRPQHFQDGDYNNTWRERAGDPWTNEGQSGLPDILDEARWLIDFYRRARLELMRQGLGTGGVPGYVGRDAGAHYQPAWNDERVLYISEERVDMAYAYAGAAAWYAHSLDRHHGDSHPESASWLEDAVDAYNWAEESGERSEEIHRMRHLAAACLFLATGDADYQAAFAESWQADGQRNDGAWVGHNASMVSGAVFALFAAGHSGVNPELLAAVRQNLITRADNVTDNNESLGFRLGGIEGHQWQRMNLVTVPRVFFQIVAHELTGEEKYFRSIHNTLAYVFGGNPEGYSRLTGIGFEGEQDAFVCDAWYLLDFADPVYRNPIFPGYSAYGLYAGWDVGGPGSEVWARTSTLPPIDDWPVGEQRMRSRYSISGSEWTIHQNQPWYILATGYLLPEDGRPLPRYSRPTVKLRLAAGAISLAGDYVLTAEGCGRVERVAYYYDWRFIGESADRDNDFRLVWQPGESDLTAGAEVRLTAVAYDRRGQITVPTPSGRAIVSVVP
;
A
#
# COMPACT_ATOMS: atom_id res chain seq x y z
N MET A 1 26.76 31.78 36.54
CA MET A 1 26.81 33.02 37.36
C MET A 1 25.59 33.84 36.96
N LEU A 2 24.69 34.14 37.92
CA LEU A 2 23.50 35.01 37.82
C LEU A 2 22.35 34.46 36.94
N LEU A 3 21.05 34.57 37.27
CA LEU A 3 20.33 35.17 38.40
C LEU A 3 18.89 34.61 38.41
N SER A 4 18.34 34.46 39.61
CA SER A 4 16.95 34.12 39.90
C SER A 4 15.99 35.28 39.58
N LYS A 5 14.74 34.95 39.21
CA LYS A 5 13.55 35.75 39.54
C LYS A 5 12.33 34.84 39.75
N THR A 6 12.00 34.65 41.03
CA THR A 6 10.68 34.26 41.54
C THR A 6 9.75 35.47 41.54
N THR A 7 8.49 35.32 41.10
CA THR A 7 7.39 36.16 41.63
C THR A 7 6.03 35.45 41.53
N ASN A 8 5.55 35.05 42.70
CA ASN A 8 4.17 34.89 43.22
C ASN A 8 2.97 34.82 42.27
N LEU A 9 2.30 33.67 42.36
CA LEU A 9 0.92 33.39 41.97
C LEU A 9 -0.03 33.99 43.03
N LEU A 10 -0.96 34.87 42.64
CA LEU A 10 -2.08 35.30 43.47
C LEU A 10 -3.34 34.56 42.98
N LEU A 11 -3.92 33.73 43.85
CA LEU A 11 -5.26 33.16 43.67
C LEU A 11 -6.31 34.26 43.73
N ALA A 12 -7.18 34.32 42.73
CA ALA A 12 -8.49 34.96 42.83
C ALA A 12 -9.55 33.93 42.41
N THR A 13 -10.20 33.34 43.41
CA THR A 13 -11.38 32.50 43.26
C THR A 13 -12.60 33.37 42.95
N THR A 14 -13.21 33.18 41.79
CA THR A 14 -14.56 33.68 41.50
C THR A 14 -15.43 32.52 41.03
N SER A 15 -16.25 32.01 41.94
CA SER A 15 -17.26 31.00 41.67
C SER A 15 -18.43 31.65 40.94
N LEU A 16 -18.63 31.32 39.66
CA LEU A 16 -19.92 31.46 38.99
C LEU A 16 -20.56 30.08 38.89
N LEU A 17 -21.66 29.87 39.61
CA LEU A 17 -22.60 28.78 39.32
C LEU A 17 -23.24 29.06 37.96
N ALA A 18 -22.70 28.45 36.91
CA ALA A 18 -23.47 28.18 35.71
C ALA A 18 -24.25 26.89 35.95
N VAL A 19 -25.57 26.98 36.06
CA VAL A 19 -26.46 25.82 35.87
C VAL A 19 -26.36 25.46 34.39
N GLY A 20 -25.33 24.69 34.04
CA GLY A 20 -25.20 24.09 32.73
C GLY A 20 -26.20 22.96 32.63
N LEU A 21 -27.04 23.01 31.59
CA LEU A 21 -27.50 21.78 30.95
C LEU A 21 -26.26 20.89 30.76
N PRO A 22 -26.31 19.58 31.06
CA PRO A 22 -25.17 18.71 30.84
C PRO A 22 -24.76 18.90 29.37
N PRO A 23 -23.47 19.16 29.07
CA PRO A 23 -23.02 19.10 27.70
C PRO A 23 -23.46 17.74 27.17
N SER A 24 -24.17 17.72 26.04
CA SER A 24 -24.35 16.49 25.28
C SER A 24 -22.96 15.90 25.11
N LEU A 25 -22.65 14.82 25.84
CA LEU A 25 -21.37 14.13 25.78
C LEU A 25 -21.33 13.47 24.41
N MET A 26 -20.79 14.20 23.43
CA MET A 26 -20.54 13.67 22.09
C MET A 26 -19.58 12.49 22.23
N ALA A 27 -20.08 11.28 21.99
CA ALA A 27 -19.32 10.04 22.13
C ALA A 27 -18.85 9.51 20.77
N ALA A 28 -17.77 8.72 20.75
CA ALA A 28 -17.23 8.07 19.56
C ALA A 28 -18.29 7.24 18.79
N ASP A 29 -18.01 6.87 17.55
CA ASP A 29 -18.91 6.01 16.79
C ASP A 29 -18.54 4.55 16.95
N LEU A 30 -19.51 3.69 17.30
CA LEU A 30 -19.36 2.24 17.22
C LEU A 30 -19.46 1.80 15.74
N LEU A 31 -18.34 1.38 15.18
CA LEU A 31 -18.22 0.93 13.79
C LEU A 31 -18.61 -0.53 13.64
N HIS A 32 -17.99 -1.42 14.41
CA HIS A 32 -18.16 -2.86 14.25
C HIS A 32 -18.18 -3.60 15.59
N VAL A 33 -18.93 -4.71 15.63
CA VAL A 33 -18.87 -5.72 16.69
C VAL A 33 -18.55 -7.05 16.01
N LEU A 34 -17.33 -7.54 16.18
CA LEU A 34 -16.81 -8.72 15.49
C LEU A 34 -16.38 -9.80 16.47
N PRO A 35 -16.64 -11.08 16.20
CA PRO A 35 -16.10 -12.17 17.01
C PRO A 35 -14.60 -12.36 16.75
N VAL A 36 -13.78 -12.21 17.80
CA VAL A 36 -12.42 -12.78 17.83
C VAL A 36 -12.57 -14.30 17.99
N THR A 37 -13.38 -14.69 18.97
CA THR A 37 -13.88 -16.05 19.16
C THR A 37 -15.34 -16.01 19.62
N ASP A 38 -15.97 -17.16 19.86
CA ASP A 38 -17.26 -17.30 20.52
C ASP A 38 -17.25 -16.78 21.96
N ARG A 39 -16.09 -16.49 22.54
CA ARG A 39 -15.94 -15.95 23.89
C ARG A 39 -15.36 -14.56 23.93
N ILE A 40 -14.82 -14.04 22.84
CA ILE A 40 -14.23 -12.71 22.81
C ILE A 40 -14.82 -11.93 21.66
N LEU A 41 -15.43 -10.80 21.96
CA LEU A 41 -15.87 -9.83 20.96
C LEU A 41 -14.86 -8.69 20.87
N MET A 42 -14.59 -8.22 19.66
CA MET A 42 -13.92 -6.96 19.39
C MET A 42 -14.97 -5.91 18.99
N LEU A 43 -15.04 -4.82 19.75
CA LEU A 43 -15.81 -3.63 19.42
C LEU A 43 -14.85 -2.57 18.88
N GLN A 44 -15.13 -2.06 17.68
CA GLN A 44 -14.33 -1.01 17.06
C GLN A 44 -15.03 0.34 17.18
N PHE A 45 -14.36 1.31 17.80
CA PHE A 45 -14.84 2.68 17.93
C PHE A 45 -13.93 3.64 17.16
N SER A 46 -14.51 4.66 16.54
CA SER A 46 -13.77 5.76 15.91
C SER A 46 -14.12 7.10 16.56
N GLU A 47 -13.09 7.90 16.85
CA GLU A 47 -13.27 9.26 17.36
C GLU A 47 -13.73 10.26 16.30
N GLY A 48 -13.80 9.87 15.03
CA GLY A 48 -14.39 10.66 13.95
C GLY A 48 -13.54 10.70 12.69
N HIS A 49 -13.48 11.85 12.01
CA HIS A 49 -12.73 12.02 10.76
C HIS A 49 -12.21 13.44 10.61
N ILE A 50 -11.04 13.60 9.98
CA ILE A 50 -10.50 14.90 9.58
C ILE A 50 -10.74 15.14 8.09
N GLU A 51 -11.53 16.15 7.77
CA GLU A 51 -11.55 16.72 6.42
C GLU A 51 -10.27 17.56 6.25
N TYR A 52 -9.35 17.00 5.47
CA TYR A 52 -8.14 17.70 5.06
C TYR A 52 -8.48 18.77 4.04
N ASN A 53 -8.11 20.01 4.30
CA ASN A 53 -8.36 21.05 3.30
C ASN A 53 -7.38 20.90 2.12
N GLY A 54 -7.91 20.78 0.91
CA GLY A 54 -7.18 20.80 -0.35
C GLY A 54 -7.48 22.05 -1.19
N VAL A 55 -7.99 21.84 -2.41
CA VAL A 55 -8.24 22.88 -3.42
C VAL A 55 -9.53 23.65 -3.04
N ARG A 56 -9.42 24.96 -2.83
CA ARG A 56 -10.54 25.90 -2.65
C ARG A 56 -11.35 26.02 -3.94
N GLU A 57 -12.60 26.48 -3.84
CA GLU A 57 -13.50 26.66 -4.99
C GLU A 57 -12.93 27.57 -6.10
N ASP A 58 -12.01 28.47 -5.76
CA ASP A 58 -11.31 29.37 -6.68
C ASP A 58 -10.04 28.76 -7.30
N GLY A 59 -9.76 27.48 -7.03
CA GLY A 59 -8.57 26.76 -7.52
C GLY A 59 -7.31 27.01 -6.69
N THR A 60 -7.37 27.81 -5.62
CA THR A 60 -6.24 28.04 -4.70
C THR A 60 -6.15 26.95 -3.63
N PHE A 61 -5.06 26.87 -2.87
CA PHE A 61 -4.86 25.84 -1.85
C PHE A 61 -5.05 26.41 -0.46
N ALA A 62 -5.80 25.72 0.40
CA ALA A 62 -5.90 26.11 1.80
C ALA A 62 -4.61 25.72 2.56
N PRO A 63 -4.10 26.57 3.47
CA PRO A 63 -3.01 26.17 4.35
C PRO A 63 -3.41 24.97 5.22
N GLN A 64 -2.47 24.06 5.53
CA GLN A 64 -2.68 22.89 6.39
C GLN A 64 -3.31 23.22 7.78
N GLY A 65 -3.22 24.47 8.24
CA GLY A 65 -3.76 24.91 9.53
C GLY A 65 -5.28 25.05 9.59
N GLU A 66 -6.01 24.81 8.50
CA GLU A 66 -7.46 25.05 8.41
C GLU A 66 -8.31 23.75 8.41
N ASN A 67 -7.72 22.55 8.61
CA ASN A 67 -8.44 21.27 8.60
C ASN A 67 -9.74 21.31 9.43
N ARG A 68 -10.82 20.72 8.90
CA ARG A 68 -12.07 20.58 9.65
C ARG A 68 -12.11 19.24 10.35
N VAL A 69 -12.38 19.27 11.65
CA VAL A 69 -12.32 18.08 12.49
C VAL A 69 -13.72 17.71 12.94
N HIS A 70 -14.18 16.54 12.51
CA HIS A 70 -15.38 15.90 13.05
C HIS A 70 -14.92 14.97 14.17
N TYR A 71 -15.15 15.39 15.41
CA TYR A 71 -14.58 14.72 16.58
C TYR A 71 -15.63 14.43 17.64
N SER A 72 -15.58 13.21 18.17
CA SER A 72 -16.28 12.81 19.38
C SER A 72 -15.41 11.81 20.15
N PRO A 73 -14.92 12.17 21.35
CA PRO A 73 -13.97 11.33 22.09
C PRO A 73 -14.54 9.98 22.48
N PHE A 74 -13.67 8.98 22.53
CA PHE A 74 -13.95 7.74 23.24
C PHE A 74 -13.65 7.92 24.72
N ASP A 75 -14.63 7.73 25.61
CA ASP A 75 -14.38 7.71 27.06
C ASP A 75 -13.61 6.44 27.44
N ARG A 76 -12.28 6.54 27.41
CA ARG A 76 -11.39 5.42 27.74
C ARG A 76 -11.60 4.89 29.16
N ALA A 77 -11.91 5.76 30.12
CA ALA A 77 -12.06 5.34 31.51
C ALA A 77 -13.31 4.46 31.65
N ALA A 78 -14.43 4.89 31.08
CA ALA A 78 -15.65 4.09 31.02
C ALA A 78 -15.46 2.84 30.15
N GLY A 79 -14.86 2.99 28.96
CA GLY A 79 -14.65 1.90 28.00
C GLY A 79 -13.72 0.78 28.48
N SER A 80 -12.92 1.02 29.53
CA SER A 80 -12.07 -0.01 30.15
C SER A 80 -12.78 -0.81 31.24
N LEU A 81 -14.03 -0.48 31.59
CA LEU A 81 -14.78 -1.16 32.64
C LEU A 81 -15.70 -2.23 32.02
N PRO A 82 -15.68 -3.48 32.51
CA PRO A 82 -16.62 -4.51 32.06
C PRO A 82 -18.08 -4.10 32.21
N GLY A 83 -18.43 -3.34 33.26
CA GLY A 83 -19.80 -2.87 33.49
C GLY A 83 -20.34 -1.90 32.44
N SER A 84 -19.50 -1.36 31.57
CA SER A 84 -19.93 -0.48 30.46
C SER A 84 -20.49 -1.25 29.27
N TYR A 85 -20.35 -2.58 29.28
CA TYR A 85 -20.87 -3.47 28.26
C TYR A 85 -21.87 -4.42 28.90
N LEU A 86 -23.05 -4.53 28.31
CA LEU A 86 -24.04 -5.53 28.70
C LEU A 86 -24.45 -6.35 27.49
N ILE A 87 -24.49 -7.68 27.66
CA ILE A 87 -24.90 -8.61 26.63
C ILE A 87 -26.20 -9.25 27.07
N THR A 88 -27.20 -9.21 26.19
CA THR A 88 -28.50 -9.85 26.36
C THR A 88 -28.83 -10.70 25.14
N SER A 89 -29.61 -11.75 25.32
CA SER A 89 -30.15 -12.56 24.22
C SER A 89 -31.53 -13.07 24.61
N GLU A 90 -32.48 -12.98 23.69
CA GLU A 90 -33.83 -13.55 23.90
C GLU A 90 -33.85 -15.07 23.65
N ASP A 91 -32.89 -15.60 22.88
CA ASP A 91 -32.87 -16.98 22.42
C ASP A 91 -31.70 -17.82 22.94
N ASP A 92 -30.80 -17.24 23.74
CA ASP A 92 -29.77 -17.93 24.53
C ASP A 92 -30.00 -17.74 26.06
N PRO A 93 -30.39 -18.82 26.78
CA PRO A 93 -30.60 -18.77 28.23
C PRO A 93 -29.42 -18.27 29.06
N ALA A 94 -28.17 -18.38 28.57
CA ALA A 94 -26.99 -17.87 29.29
C ALA A 94 -26.99 -16.34 29.41
N TYR A 95 -27.75 -15.66 28.53
CA TYR A 95 -27.86 -14.21 28.38
C TYR A 95 -29.30 -13.70 28.44
N ALA A 96 -30.25 -14.51 28.93
CA ALA A 96 -31.64 -14.08 29.13
C ALA A 96 -31.75 -12.89 30.09
N GLU A 97 -30.84 -12.81 31.07
CA GLU A 97 -30.61 -11.64 31.90
C GLU A 97 -29.34 -10.91 31.44
N PRO A 98 -29.27 -9.57 31.53
CA PRO A 98 -28.08 -8.81 31.16
C PRO A 98 -26.82 -9.30 31.87
N ARG A 99 -25.76 -9.57 31.09
CA ARG A 99 -24.45 -9.99 31.60
C ARG A 99 -23.36 -9.00 31.22
N SER A 100 -22.51 -8.65 32.17
CA SER A 100 -21.25 -7.96 31.87
C SER A 100 -20.15 -8.96 31.48
N PRO A 101 -19.21 -8.56 30.61
CA PRO A 101 -17.96 -9.27 30.37
C PRO A 101 -17.18 -9.59 31.65
N SER A 102 -16.36 -10.64 31.62
CA SER A 102 -15.42 -10.97 32.70
C SER A 102 -14.14 -10.13 32.66
N ALA A 103 -13.71 -9.71 31.48
CA ALA A 103 -12.53 -8.91 31.27
C ALA A 103 -12.70 -7.96 30.07
N VAL A 104 -11.98 -6.84 30.13
CA VAL A 104 -11.92 -5.84 29.05
C VAL A 104 -10.47 -5.39 28.89
N GLY A 105 -10.07 -5.16 27.66
CA GLY A 105 -8.76 -4.64 27.27
C GLY A 105 -8.86 -4.01 25.89
N PHE A 106 -7.84 -3.30 25.45
CA PHE A 106 -7.91 -2.57 24.19
C PHE A 106 -6.55 -2.35 23.55
N LYS A 107 -6.59 -2.04 22.26
CA LYS A 107 -5.50 -1.34 21.56
C LYS A 107 -6.08 -0.23 20.69
N ALA A 108 -5.32 0.84 20.49
CA ALA A 108 -5.73 1.97 19.66
C ALA A 108 -4.54 2.57 18.92
N LYS A 109 -4.78 3.07 17.70
CA LYS A 109 -3.81 3.85 16.92
C LYS A 109 -4.51 5.10 16.37
N GLY A 110 -3.73 6.16 16.15
CA GLY A 110 -4.17 7.27 15.31
C GLY A 110 -4.49 6.78 13.89
N HIS A 111 -5.62 7.19 13.35
CA HIS A 111 -6.02 6.88 11.97
C HIS A 111 -6.11 8.14 11.10
N ASP A 112 -6.43 9.30 11.68
CA ASP A 112 -6.32 10.60 11.04
C ASP A 112 -5.49 11.54 11.91
N PHE A 113 -4.59 12.28 11.27
CA PHE A 113 -3.65 13.18 11.94
C PHE A 113 -3.97 14.60 11.53
N ASN A 114 -4.02 15.54 12.46
CA ASN A 114 -4.15 16.97 12.17
C ASN A 114 -2.74 17.54 12.00
N ASN A 115 -2.27 18.33 12.95
CA ASN A 115 -0.86 18.65 13.14
C ASN A 115 -0.58 18.63 14.66
N PRO A 116 0.70 18.64 15.11
CA PRO A 116 1.05 18.59 16.53
C PRO A 116 0.45 19.70 17.40
N TRP A 117 -0.05 20.78 16.79
CA TRP A 117 -0.65 21.93 17.47
C TRP A 117 -2.17 22.04 17.24
N GLY A 118 -2.75 21.14 16.44
CA GLY A 118 -4.19 21.07 16.21
C GLY A 118 -4.91 20.46 17.41
N GLU A 119 -6.19 20.78 17.56
CA GLU A 119 -7.02 20.24 18.65
C GLU A 119 -8.28 19.53 18.12
N PRO A 120 -8.40 18.20 18.29
CA PRO A 120 -7.34 17.29 18.74
C PRO A 120 -6.18 17.17 17.70
N PRO A 121 -4.97 16.78 18.12
CA PRO A 121 -3.81 16.65 17.23
C PRO A 121 -3.93 15.46 16.28
N PHE A 122 -4.70 14.45 16.65
CA PHE A 122 -5.03 13.27 15.85
C PHE A 122 -6.32 12.63 16.40
N LEU A 123 -6.96 11.78 15.59
CA LEU A 123 -8.12 10.97 15.95
C LEU A 123 -7.72 9.51 16.04
N ARG A 124 -8.22 8.79 17.07
CA ARG A 124 -7.93 7.37 17.27
C ARG A 124 -9.08 6.47 16.85
N GLU A 125 -8.70 5.29 16.38
CA GLU A 125 -9.58 4.13 16.35
C GLU A 125 -9.20 3.19 17.50
N TYR A 126 -10.20 2.81 18.29
CA TYR A 126 -10.08 1.87 19.40
C TYR A 126 -10.61 0.50 18.98
N ARG A 127 -9.83 -0.54 19.26
CA ARG A 127 -10.26 -1.94 19.24
C ARG A 127 -10.37 -2.39 20.70
N VAL A 128 -11.59 -2.49 21.21
CA VAL A 128 -11.88 -2.95 22.56
C VAL A 128 -12.24 -4.43 22.52
N TYR A 129 -11.56 -5.23 23.31
CA TYR A 129 -11.81 -6.66 23.45
C TYR A 129 -12.56 -6.90 24.75
N VAL A 130 -13.65 -7.65 24.66
CA VAL A 130 -14.47 -8.03 25.81
C VAL A 130 -14.59 -9.55 25.86
N GLU A 131 -14.24 -10.15 26.99
CA GLU A 131 -14.40 -11.59 27.21
C GLU A 131 -15.74 -11.88 27.88
N LEU A 132 -16.48 -12.77 27.24
CA LEU A 132 -17.83 -13.11 27.58
C LEU A 132 -17.87 -14.19 28.68
N PRO A 133 -18.81 -14.10 29.64
CA PRO A 133 -18.92 -15.08 30.73
C PRO A 133 -19.39 -16.47 30.26
N ALA A 134 -19.96 -16.57 29.05
CA ALA A 134 -20.33 -17.82 28.40
C ALA A 134 -20.09 -17.72 26.87
N PRO A 135 -19.75 -18.81 26.19
CA PRO A 135 -19.58 -18.78 24.73
C PRO A 135 -20.90 -18.47 24.02
N LEU A 136 -20.84 -17.65 22.97
CA LEU A 136 -21.93 -17.43 22.02
C LEU A 136 -22.28 -18.76 21.34
N GLN A 137 -23.56 -18.95 21.06
CA GLN A 137 -24.12 -20.16 20.49
C GLN A 137 -24.46 -19.94 19.01
N PRO A 138 -24.10 -20.86 18.10
CA PRO A 138 -24.39 -20.72 16.68
C PRO A 138 -25.88 -20.44 16.39
N GLY A 139 -26.13 -19.43 15.57
CA GLY A 139 -27.47 -19.02 15.11
C GLY A 139 -28.28 -18.21 16.13
N LYS A 140 -27.76 -17.98 17.35
CA LYS A 140 -28.42 -17.14 18.37
C LYS A 140 -28.14 -15.66 18.15
N THR A 141 -29.04 -14.82 18.63
CA THR A 141 -28.94 -13.36 18.47
C THR A 141 -28.68 -12.68 19.80
N TYR A 142 -27.68 -11.81 19.80
CA TYR A 142 -27.19 -11.09 20.96
C TYR A 142 -27.33 -9.60 20.71
N ARG A 143 -27.76 -8.87 21.73
CA ARG A 143 -27.70 -7.41 21.75
C ARG A 143 -26.59 -6.98 22.69
N ILE A 144 -25.63 -6.25 22.13
CA ILE A 144 -24.49 -5.69 22.84
C ILE A 144 -24.81 -4.24 23.12
N HIS A 145 -25.08 -3.92 24.38
CA HIS A 145 -25.36 -2.58 24.85
C HIS A 145 -24.05 -1.89 25.23
N VAL A 146 -23.83 -0.71 24.65
CA VAL A 146 -22.64 0.14 24.89
C VAL A 146 -23.02 1.48 25.53
N GLY A 147 -24.32 1.81 25.56
CA GLY A 147 -24.84 3.03 26.16
C GLY A 147 -24.11 4.28 25.65
N ALA A 148 -23.75 5.19 26.57
CA ALA A 148 -23.08 6.45 26.25
C ALA A 148 -21.62 6.32 25.78
N LEU A 149 -21.10 5.09 25.58
CA LEU A 149 -19.80 4.92 24.92
C LEU A 149 -19.86 5.24 23.42
N ALA A 150 -21.04 5.19 22.82
CA ALA A 150 -21.24 5.51 21.41
C ALA A 150 -22.32 6.57 21.19
N GLY A 151 -22.06 7.53 20.29
CA GLY A 151 -23.01 8.60 19.94
C GLY A 151 -23.93 8.25 18.77
N ASN A 152 -23.52 7.27 17.96
CA ASN A 152 -24.28 6.81 16.80
C ASN A 152 -25.30 5.70 17.12
N THR A 153 -25.14 5.00 18.24
CA THR A 153 -26.07 3.96 18.71
C THR A 153 -25.82 3.63 20.18
N ASN A 154 -26.84 3.20 20.91
CA ASN A 154 -26.72 2.69 22.28
C ASN A 154 -26.46 1.18 22.32
N SER A 155 -26.83 0.46 21.25
CA SER A 155 -26.66 -0.99 21.16
C SER A 155 -26.37 -1.46 19.73
N ARG A 156 -25.88 -2.69 19.60
CA ARG A 156 -25.75 -3.39 18.31
C ARG A 156 -26.22 -4.83 18.44
N GLU A 157 -27.06 -5.25 17.50
CA GLU A 157 -27.43 -6.65 17.38
C GLU A 157 -26.40 -7.44 16.56
N LEU A 158 -26.16 -8.67 17.00
CA LEU A 158 -25.24 -9.63 16.41
C LEU A 158 -25.89 -11.01 16.43
N THR A 159 -26.20 -11.56 15.26
CA THR A 159 -26.50 -13.00 15.15
C THR A 159 -25.20 -13.76 14.98
N PHE A 160 -24.90 -14.69 15.89
CA PHE A 160 -23.65 -15.45 15.85
C PHE A 160 -23.69 -16.56 14.79
N ASP A 161 -23.49 -16.16 13.53
CA ASP A 161 -23.32 -17.06 12.39
C ASP A 161 -21.90 -16.95 11.85
N VAL A 162 -21.13 -18.01 12.03
CA VAL A 162 -19.72 -18.06 11.65
C VAL A 162 -19.49 -17.92 10.14
N LYS A 163 -20.50 -18.16 9.30
CA LYS A 163 -20.39 -18.02 7.85
C LYS A 163 -20.51 -16.57 7.38
N THR A 164 -21.16 -15.71 8.17
CA THR A 164 -21.44 -14.32 7.80
C THR A 164 -20.53 -13.36 8.54
N LEU A 165 -20.28 -13.60 9.84
CA LEU A 165 -19.46 -12.74 10.68
C LEU A 165 -17.97 -12.86 10.37
N ARG A 166 -17.34 -11.72 10.04
CA ARG A 166 -15.88 -11.65 9.88
C ARG A 166 -15.19 -11.75 11.24
N SER A 167 -14.13 -12.54 11.32
CA SER A 167 -13.23 -12.58 12.47
C SER A 167 -11.90 -11.88 12.16
N PRO A 168 -11.41 -10.95 13.02
CA PRO A 168 -10.09 -10.35 12.86
C PRO A 168 -8.93 -11.29 13.16
N THR A 169 -9.21 -12.50 13.67
CA THR A 169 -8.21 -13.52 13.95
C THR A 169 -7.77 -14.28 12.70
N ILE A 170 -8.59 -14.30 11.64
CA ILE A 170 -8.34 -15.10 10.43
C ILE A 170 -7.76 -14.22 9.33
N HIS A 171 -6.52 -14.50 8.93
CA HIS A 171 -5.76 -13.75 7.94
C HIS A 171 -5.55 -14.57 6.67
N THR A 172 -5.86 -13.96 5.54
CA THR A 172 -5.74 -14.55 4.19
C THR A 172 -5.30 -13.48 3.21
N SER A 173 -4.77 -13.87 2.06
CA SER A 173 -4.57 -12.94 0.94
C SER A 173 -5.91 -12.31 0.53
N HIS A 174 -6.00 -10.97 0.51
CA HIS A 174 -7.19 -10.25 0.05
C HIS A 174 -7.38 -10.33 -1.45
N VAL A 175 -6.30 -10.54 -2.22
CA VAL A 175 -6.37 -10.66 -3.69
C VAL A 175 -6.63 -12.09 -4.13
N GLY A 176 -6.22 -13.08 -3.33
CA GLY A 176 -6.38 -14.50 -3.64
C GLY A 176 -5.08 -15.26 -3.87
N TYR A 177 -5.22 -16.43 -4.48
CA TYR A 177 -4.17 -17.42 -4.73
C TYR A 177 -4.32 -17.98 -6.16
N ARG A 178 -3.21 -18.27 -6.84
CA ARG A 178 -3.26 -19.06 -8.09
C ARG A 178 -3.60 -20.53 -7.79
N PRO A 179 -4.24 -21.27 -8.71
CA PRO A 179 -4.64 -22.66 -8.51
C PRO A 179 -3.52 -23.59 -8.04
N GLU A 180 -2.31 -23.42 -8.55
CA GLU A 180 -1.13 -24.23 -8.26
C GLU A 180 -0.32 -23.73 -7.05
N ALA A 181 -0.58 -22.52 -6.57
CA ALA A 181 0.19 -21.89 -5.50
C ALA A 181 0.02 -22.62 -4.15
N PRO A 182 1.00 -22.52 -3.22
CA PRO A 182 0.71 -22.77 -1.82
C PRO A 182 -0.38 -21.81 -1.30
N LYS A 183 -1.25 -22.32 -0.44
CA LYS A 183 -2.39 -21.55 0.09
C LYS A 183 -2.57 -21.82 1.57
N TYR A 184 -2.42 -20.77 2.36
CA TYR A 184 -2.52 -20.80 3.81
C TYR A 184 -3.48 -19.74 4.30
N ALA A 185 -4.26 -20.10 5.31
CA ALA A 185 -4.93 -19.16 6.19
C ALA A 185 -4.25 -19.18 7.55
N TYR A 186 -4.05 -18.01 8.13
CA TYR A 186 -3.37 -17.86 9.42
C TYR A 186 -4.34 -17.43 10.50
N PHE A 187 -4.10 -17.91 11.72
CA PHE A 187 -4.88 -17.58 12.90
C PHE A 187 -3.95 -17.02 13.96
N SER A 188 -4.06 -15.72 14.22
CA SER A 188 -3.23 -15.03 15.19
C SER A 188 -3.80 -13.64 15.49
N GLN A 189 -3.66 -13.17 16.73
CA GLN A 189 -4.03 -11.80 17.08
C GLN A 189 -3.35 -11.37 18.37
N TRP A 190 -2.78 -10.16 18.37
CA TRP A 190 -2.41 -9.48 19.60
C TRP A 190 -3.53 -8.53 20.05
N LEU A 191 -3.95 -8.66 21.31
CA LEU A 191 -5.14 -8.06 21.89
C LEU A 191 -4.84 -6.79 22.70
N GLY A 192 -3.63 -6.24 22.61
CA GLY A 192 -3.27 -5.01 23.31
C GLY A 192 -3.14 -5.20 24.81
N THR A 193 -3.81 -4.32 25.57
CA THR A 193 -3.84 -4.37 27.05
C THR A 193 -4.73 -5.47 27.61
N PHE A 194 -5.31 -6.33 26.77
CA PHE A 194 -6.11 -7.49 27.18
C PHE A 194 -5.22 -8.61 27.75
N ASP A 195 -4.68 -8.38 28.94
CA ASP A 195 -3.79 -9.30 29.65
C ASP A 195 -4.58 -10.11 30.70
N THR A 196 -4.94 -11.34 30.35
CA THR A 196 -5.65 -12.27 31.24
C THR A 196 -4.83 -13.54 31.46
N ALA A 197 -5.24 -14.38 32.42
CA ALA A 197 -4.56 -15.65 32.68
C ALA A 197 -4.53 -16.58 31.45
N ASP A 198 -5.58 -16.54 30.63
CA ASP A 198 -5.68 -17.30 29.37
C ASP A 198 -4.98 -16.58 28.21
N HIS A 199 -4.76 -15.27 28.29
CA HIS A 199 -4.21 -14.44 27.21
C HIS A 199 -3.05 -13.56 27.70
N PRO A 200 -1.95 -14.17 28.19
CA PRO A 200 -0.88 -13.43 28.85
C PRO A 200 -0.20 -12.44 27.90
N GLY A 201 -0.04 -11.19 28.32
CA GLY A 201 0.57 -10.12 27.53
C GLY A 201 -0.23 -9.73 26.28
N GLY A 202 -1.52 -10.01 26.24
CA GLY A 202 -2.37 -9.76 25.08
C GLY A 202 -2.23 -10.78 23.96
N ALA A 203 -1.49 -11.88 24.17
CA ALA A 203 -1.40 -12.94 23.17
C ALA A 203 -2.70 -13.77 23.16
N LEU A 204 -3.45 -13.73 22.05
CA LEU A 204 -4.61 -14.60 21.90
C LEU A 204 -4.17 -16.08 21.97
N ASP A 205 -4.80 -16.84 22.87
CA ASP A 205 -4.57 -18.28 23.03
C ASP A 205 -5.68 -19.03 22.29
N LEU A 206 -5.25 -19.82 21.30
CA LEU A 206 -6.12 -20.62 20.45
C LEU A 206 -6.07 -22.10 20.78
N ALA A 207 -5.43 -22.53 21.88
CA ALA A 207 -5.29 -23.93 22.25
C ALA A 207 -6.63 -24.68 22.28
N ARG A 208 -7.71 -24.01 22.74
CA ARG A 208 -9.07 -24.60 22.78
C ARG A 208 -9.72 -24.79 21.41
N TYR A 209 -9.27 -24.07 20.40
CA TYR A 209 -9.79 -24.14 19.03
C TYR A 209 -8.84 -24.93 18.10
N ARG A 210 -7.64 -25.28 18.58
CA ARG A 210 -6.60 -25.94 17.78
C ARG A 210 -7.10 -27.21 17.09
N ASP A 211 -7.87 -28.04 17.78
CA ASP A 211 -8.42 -29.30 17.24
C ASP A 211 -9.87 -29.13 16.74
N GLY A 212 -10.29 -27.88 16.52
CA GLY A 212 -11.64 -27.50 16.08
C GLY A 212 -11.95 -27.88 14.64
N THR A 213 -13.13 -27.46 14.18
CA THR A 213 -13.56 -27.69 12.79
C THR A 213 -13.46 -26.40 11.99
N PHE A 214 -12.89 -26.50 10.80
CA PHE A 214 -12.70 -25.40 9.88
C PHE A 214 -13.24 -25.79 8.50
N HIS A 215 -13.71 -24.82 7.73
CA HIS A 215 -14.24 -25.05 6.41
C HIS A 215 -13.64 -24.08 5.40
N LEU A 216 -13.40 -24.58 4.20
CA LEU A 216 -13.37 -23.75 3.00
C LEU A 216 -14.77 -23.77 2.41
N ALA A 217 -15.40 -22.61 2.25
CA ALA A 217 -16.74 -22.49 1.69
C ALA A 217 -16.78 -21.48 0.53
N GLU A 218 -17.69 -21.67 -0.40
CA GLU A 218 -17.97 -20.68 -1.45
C GLU A 218 -18.52 -19.39 -0.82
N ALA A 219 -17.94 -18.25 -1.19
CA ALA A 219 -18.28 -16.97 -0.57
C ALA A 219 -19.72 -16.51 -0.85
N GLY A 220 -20.28 -16.85 -2.03
CA GLY A 220 -21.63 -16.42 -2.42
C GLY A 220 -22.77 -17.31 -1.92
N THR A 221 -22.54 -18.63 -1.82
CA THR A 221 -23.58 -19.60 -1.46
C THR A 221 -23.45 -20.11 -0.03
N GLY A 222 -22.29 -19.92 0.61
CA GLY A 222 -21.96 -20.54 1.89
C GLY A 222 -21.81 -22.08 1.82
N ARG A 223 -21.76 -22.65 0.61
CA ARG A 223 -21.60 -24.09 0.38
C ARG A 223 -20.20 -24.52 0.80
N ILE A 224 -20.13 -25.47 1.73
CA ILE A 224 -18.86 -26.06 2.17
C ILE A 224 -18.27 -26.85 1.00
N VAL A 225 -17.03 -26.51 0.66
CA VAL A 225 -16.21 -27.17 -0.37
C VAL A 225 -15.32 -28.20 0.29
N ARG A 226 -14.76 -27.86 1.45
CA ARG A 226 -13.91 -28.76 2.24
C ARG A 226 -14.02 -28.49 3.73
N THR A 227 -13.89 -29.55 4.52
CA THR A 227 -13.82 -29.50 5.98
C THR A 227 -12.44 -29.98 6.43
N PHE A 228 -11.90 -29.32 7.46
CA PHE A 228 -10.63 -29.61 8.09
C PHE A 228 -10.86 -29.81 9.59
N HIS A 229 -10.01 -30.65 10.18
CA HIS A 229 -10.00 -30.92 11.62
C HIS A 229 -8.66 -30.50 12.19
N GLY A 230 -8.69 -29.35 12.84
CA GLY A 230 -7.57 -28.70 13.46
C GLY A 230 -6.73 -27.79 12.57
N ILE A 231 -5.87 -27.02 13.24
CA ILE A 231 -4.88 -26.10 12.67
C ILE A 231 -3.49 -26.39 13.26
N GLU A 232 -2.45 -26.17 12.47
CA GLU A 232 -1.07 -26.45 12.86
C GLU A 232 -0.44 -25.22 13.51
N LEU A 233 0.35 -25.41 14.57
CA LEU A 233 1.14 -24.34 15.15
C LEU A 233 2.32 -24.05 14.20
N GLN A 234 2.22 -22.96 13.46
CA GLN A 234 3.24 -22.50 12.52
C GLN A 234 4.39 -21.82 13.25
N LYS A 235 4.08 -20.98 14.24
CA LYS A 235 5.09 -20.22 14.98
C LYS A 235 4.64 -19.95 16.41
N PRO A 236 5.39 -20.44 17.41
CA PRO A 236 5.15 -20.06 18.80
C PRO A 236 5.57 -18.59 19.05
N ARG A 237 4.82 -17.87 19.88
CA ARG A 237 5.11 -16.48 20.29
C ARG A 237 6.47 -16.33 20.96
N ALA A 238 6.94 -17.40 21.59
CA ALA A 238 8.20 -17.45 22.32
C ALA A 238 9.41 -17.54 21.39
N GLU A 239 9.20 -17.89 20.11
CA GLU A 239 10.27 -18.05 19.14
C GLU A 239 10.52 -16.75 18.37
N PRO A 240 11.80 -16.36 18.19
CA PRO A 240 12.17 -15.21 17.38
C PRO A 240 11.88 -15.42 15.90
N ASP A 241 11.64 -14.34 15.16
CA ASP A 241 11.62 -14.33 13.71
C ASP A 241 13.03 -14.01 13.20
N LEU A 242 13.72 -15.01 12.66
CA LEU A 242 15.16 -14.92 12.33
C LEU A 242 16.00 -14.51 13.56
N ALA A 243 16.85 -13.50 13.44
CA ALA A 243 17.70 -13.00 14.52
C ALA A 243 16.97 -12.00 15.46
N GLN A 244 15.64 -11.92 15.42
CA GLN A 244 14.87 -10.77 15.90
C GLN A 244 13.68 -11.21 16.78
N PRO A 245 13.15 -10.33 17.65
CA PRO A 245 11.96 -10.65 18.43
C PRO A 245 10.80 -11.09 17.53
N ASN A 246 9.91 -11.92 18.09
CA ASN A 246 8.70 -12.35 17.42
C ASN A 246 7.90 -11.14 16.90
N MET A 247 7.49 -11.18 15.63
CA MET A 247 6.81 -10.07 14.96
C MET A 247 5.36 -9.88 15.39
N THR A 248 4.75 -10.92 15.95
CA THR A 248 3.29 -11.05 16.07
C THR A 248 2.81 -10.89 17.50
N GLY A 249 3.68 -11.15 18.48
CA GLY A 249 3.34 -11.10 19.91
C GLY A 249 2.31 -12.14 20.35
N ALA A 250 1.97 -13.09 19.48
CA ALA A 250 1.02 -14.17 19.72
C ALA A 250 1.47 -15.44 18.98
N ASP A 251 0.86 -16.58 19.28
CA ASP A 251 1.08 -17.77 18.48
C ASP A 251 0.47 -17.56 17.09
N VAL A 252 1.11 -18.11 16.06
CA VAL A 252 0.57 -18.17 14.71
C VAL A 252 0.25 -19.62 14.39
N TYR A 253 -1.02 -19.88 14.11
CA TYR A 253 -1.46 -21.15 13.55
C TYR A 253 -1.75 -21.01 12.06
N ALA A 254 -1.63 -22.11 11.32
CA ALA A 254 -1.90 -22.17 9.90
C ALA A 254 -2.87 -23.31 9.54
N LEU A 255 -3.67 -23.06 8.53
CA LEU A 255 -4.49 -24.05 7.82
C LEU A 255 -4.02 -24.12 6.37
N ASP A 256 -3.50 -25.27 5.95
CA ASP A 256 -3.10 -25.53 4.57
C ASP A 256 -4.31 -26.01 3.75
N PHE A 257 -4.62 -25.32 2.65
CA PHE A 257 -5.63 -25.71 1.68
C PHE A 257 -5.09 -25.71 0.25
N SER A 258 -3.78 -25.91 0.10
CA SER A 258 -3.06 -25.83 -1.19
C SER A 258 -3.56 -26.82 -2.23
N ASP A 259 -4.08 -27.98 -1.82
CA ASP A 259 -4.67 -29.00 -2.68
C ASP A 259 -6.03 -28.61 -3.28
N VAL A 260 -6.66 -27.52 -2.80
CA VAL A 260 -7.84 -26.95 -3.46
C VAL A 260 -7.39 -26.02 -4.58
N THR A 261 -7.58 -26.48 -5.82
CA THR A 261 -7.15 -25.76 -7.03
C THR A 261 -8.31 -25.27 -7.89
N THR A 262 -9.55 -25.64 -7.54
CA THR A 262 -10.74 -25.25 -8.30
C THR A 262 -10.90 -23.73 -8.29
N PRO A 263 -10.97 -23.07 -9.46
CA PRO A 263 -11.20 -21.63 -9.49
C PRO A 263 -12.56 -21.26 -8.88
N GLY A 264 -12.58 -20.17 -8.13
CA GLY A 264 -13.78 -19.70 -7.45
C GLY A 264 -13.49 -18.69 -6.36
N ARG A 265 -14.56 -18.19 -5.74
CA ARG A 265 -14.45 -17.26 -4.61
C ARG A 265 -14.81 -17.97 -3.32
N TYR A 266 -13.92 -17.89 -2.34
CA TYR A 266 -13.98 -18.68 -1.13
C TYR A 266 -13.84 -17.81 0.13
N ILE A 267 -14.23 -18.41 1.26
CA ILE A 267 -13.97 -17.94 2.62
C ILE A 267 -13.45 -19.11 3.45
N ILE A 268 -12.58 -18.82 4.41
CA ILE A 268 -12.33 -19.74 5.52
C ILE A 268 -13.34 -19.46 6.62
N VAL A 269 -13.99 -20.51 7.11
CA VAL A 269 -14.91 -20.46 8.25
C VAL A 269 -14.30 -21.28 9.37
N ALA A 270 -14.18 -20.70 10.56
CA ALA A 270 -13.73 -21.37 11.77
C ALA A 270 -14.89 -21.42 12.76
N GLU A 271 -15.29 -22.64 13.13
CA GLU A 271 -16.33 -22.85 14.13
C GLU A 271 -15.88 -22.21 15.46
N GLY A 272 -16.76 -21.39 16.03
CA GLY A 272 -16.45 -20.62 17.24
C GLY A 272 -15.55 -19.40 17.01
N MET A 273 -15.31 -18.93 15.78
CA MET A 273 -14.62 -17.64 15.55
C MET A 273 -15.32 -16.76 14.51
N GLY A 274 -15.79 -17.32 13.40
CA GLY A 274 -16.27 -16.53 12.26
C GLY A 274 -15.58 -16.92 10.96
N ARG A 275 -15.51 -15.98 10.02
CA ARG A 275 -14.88 -16.16 8.71
C ARG A 275 -13.77 -15.17 8.38
N SER A 276 -12.92 -15.53 7.43
CA SER A 276 -11.95 -14.64 6.79
C SER A 276 -12.64 -13.58 5.91
N TRP A 277 -11.87 -12.61 5.42
CA TRP A 277 -12.25 -11.92 4.19
C TRP A 277 -12.40 -12.93 3.04
N PRO A 278 -13.31 -12.69 2.08
CA PRO A 278 -13.43 -13.55 0.92
C PRO A 278 -12.21 -13.36 0.01
N PHE A 279 -11.75 -14.43 -0.62
CA PHE A 279 -10.61 -14.41 -1.54
C PHE A 279 -10.89 -15.27 -2.77
N GLU A 280 -10.10 -15.07 -3.82
CA GLU A 280 -10.24 -15.80 -5.08
C GLU A 280 -9.17 -16.90 -5.17
N ILE A 281 -9.54 -18.07 -5.71
CA ILE A 281 -8.60 -19.02 -6.30
C ILE A 281 -8.77 -18.88 -7.81
N GLY A 282 -7.73 -18.52 -8.53
CA GLY A 282 -7.83 -18.27 -9.98
C GLY A 282 -6.55 -17.72 -10.59
N GLU A 283 -6.46 -17.76 -11.91
CA GLU A 283 -5.27 -17.31 -12.65
C GLU A 283 -5.08 -15.79 -12.65
N GLU A 284 -6.13 -15.03 -12.30
CA GLU A 284 -6.21 -13.58 -12.51
C GLU A 284 -6.04 -12.75 -11.23
N VAL A 285 -5.70 -13.41 -10.13
CA VAL A 285 -5.73 -12.80 -8.79
C VAL A 285 -4.83 -11.56 -8.69
N TYR A 286 -3.71 -11.53 -9.43
CA TYR A 286 -2.75 -10.44 -9.40
C TYR A 286 -2.96 -9.34 -10.45
N VAL A 287 -3.92 -9.50 -11.37
CA VAL A 287 -4.13 -8.58 -12.50
C VAL A 287 -4.32 -7.12 -12.07
N ASP A 288 -5.25 -6.84 -11.13
CA ASP A 288 -5.49 -5.44 -10.73
C ASP A 288 -4.34 -4.88 -9.88
N ALA A 289 -3.65 -5.72 -9.11
CA ALA A 289 -2.48 -5.29 -8.34
C ALA A 289 -1.34 -4.89 -9.28
N HIS A 290 -1.10 -5.68 -10.33
CA HIS A 290 -0.14 -5.37 -11.37
C HIS A 290 -0.49 -4.08 -12.10
N ARG A 291 -1.75 -3.96 -12.58
CA ARG A 291 -2.26 -2.75 -13.23
C ARG A 291 -2.08 -1.52 -12.34
N ALA A 292 -2.51 -1.58 -11.09
CA ALA A 292 -2.39 -0.47 -10.15
C ALA A 292 -0.93 -0.04 -9.99
N THR A 293 -0.03 -0.99 -9.79
CA THR A 293 1.40 -0.71 -9.59
C THR A 293 2.06 -0.12 -10.84
N LEU A 294 1.80 -0.64 -12.04
CA LEU A 294 2.39 -0.05 -13.26
C LEU A 294 1.79 1.35 -13.55
N ARG A 295 0.48 1.52 -13.34
CA ARG A 295 -0.18 2.83 -13.43
C ARG A 295 0.41 3.84 -12.44
N SER A 296 0.88 3.38 -11.28
CA SER A 296 1.53 4.20 -10.25
C SER A 296 2.79 4.89 -10.78
N VAL A 297 3.56 4.21 -11.63
CA VAL A 297 4.76 4.77 -12.28
C VAL A 297 4.40 5.92 -13.23
N PHE A 298 3.36 5.76 -14.04
CA PHE A 298 2.88 6.83 -14.91
C PHE A 298 2.43 8.07 -14.13
N PHE A 299 1.81 7.90 -12.96
CA PHE A 299 1.40 9.06 -12.14
C PHE A 299 2.60 9.91 -11.74
N GLN A 300 3.80 9.32 -11.64
CA GLN A 300 5.03 10.03 -11.30
C GLN A 300 5.77 10.66 -12.48
N ARG A 301 5.31 10.48 -13.72
CA ARG A 301 5.88 11.18 -14.87
C ARG A 301 5.74 12.71 -14.71
N ARG A 302 6.84 13.43 -14.90
CA ARG A 302 6.91 14.91 -14.89
C ARG A 302 7.02 15.49 -16.30
N GLY A 303 6.65 16.76 -16.46
CA GLY A 303 6.72 17.47 -17.74
C GLY A 303 5.49 17.34 -18.64
N ILE A 304 4.43 16.64 -18.24
CA ILE A 304 3.25 16.36 -19.10
C ILE A 304 1.90 16.50 -18.39
N TYR A 305 0.84 16.77 -19.16
CA TYR A 305 -0.54 16.55 -18.74
C TYR A 305 -0.91 15.07 -18.88
N LYS A 306 -1.72 14.54 -17.95
CA LYS A 306 -2.13 13.12 -17.95
C LYS A 306 -3.64 12.99 -17.80
N GLN A 307 -4.28 12.11 -18.56
CA GLN A 307 -5.67 11.74 -18.30
C GLN A 307 -5.75 10.69 -17.20
N LEU A 308 -6.62 10.91 -16.22
CA LEU A 308 -6.93 9.98 -15.14
C LEU A 308 -8.41 9.59 -15.19
N PRO A 309 -8.84 8.78 -16.17
CA PRO A 309 -10.23 8.39 -16.34
C PRO A 309 -10.81 7.68 -15.10
N GLU A 310 -9.99 7.00 -14.31
CA GLU A 310 -10.35 6.35 -13.04
C GLU A 310 -10.86 7.33 -11.96
N PHE A 311 -10.53 8.61 -12.09
CA PHE A 311 -10.93 9.68 -11.18
C PHE A 311 -11.79 10.76 -11.86
N ASP A 312 -12.03 10.65 -13.18
CA ASP A 312 -12.60 11.72 -14.01
C ASP A 312 -11.85 13.05 -13.81
N ARG A 313 -10.52 12.98 -13.95
CA ARG A 313 -9.60 14.12 -13.77
C ARG A 313 -8.56 14.18 -14.88
N VAL A 314 -8.04 15.38 -15.10
CA VAL A 314 -6.79 15.60 -15.83
C VAL A 314 -5.75 16.03 -14.80
N TYR A 315 -4.65 15.28 -14.71
CA TYR A 315 -3.49 15.68 -13.92
C TYR A 315 -2.80 16.85 -14.66
N PRO A 316 -2.70 18.04 -14.05
CA PRO A 316 -1.97 19.17 -14.62
C PRO A 316 -0.50 18.87 -14.86
N ARG A 317 0.09 19.51 -15.87
CA ARG A 317 1.53 19.49 -16.10
C ARG A 317 2.26 20.17 -14.93
N SER A 318 3.40 19.61 -14.55
CA SER A 318 4.36 20.22 -13.62
C SER A 318 5.81 20.05 -14.13
N HIS A 319 6.72 20.90 -13.66
CA HIS A 319 8.17 20.77 -13.86
C HIS A 319 8.60 20.57 -15.33
N HIS A 320 8.20 21.52 -16.20
CA HIS A 320 8.58 21.57 -17.62
C HIS A 320 9.31 22.90 -17.89
N PRO A 321 10.28 22.99 -18.83
CA PRO A 321 10.97 24.25 -19.14
C PRO A 321 10.07 25.42 -19.59
N ASP A 322 8.86 25.12 -20.06
CA ASP A 322 7.83 26.14 -20.35
C ASP A 322 7.25 26.80 -19.07
N MET A 323 7.52 26.25 -17.89
CA MET A 323 6.89 26.62 -16.61
C MET A 323 7.91 26.90 -15.50
N ASN A 324 9.07 26.26 -15.56
CA ASN A 324 10.14 26.39 -14.57
C ASN A 324 11.45 26.73 -15.29
N ASP A 325 12.25 27.59 -14.66
CA ASP A 325 13.64 27.75 -15.07
C ASP A 325 14.45 26.52 -14.63
N PHE A 326 15.33 26.03 -15.50
CA PHE A 326 16.28 24.97 -15.18
C PHE A 326 17.72 25.49 -15.22
N VAL A 327 18.55 24.99 -14.31
CA VAL A 327 19.99 25.25 -14.28
C VAL A 327 20.80 23.96 -14.17
N TYR A 328 21.90 23.89 -14.90
CA TYR A 328 22.86 22.80 -14.92
C TYR A 328 24.11 23.15 -14.10
N GLY A 329 24.58 22.24 -13.26
CA GLY A 329 25.76 22.45 -12.42
C GLY A 329 26.01 21.32 -11.43
N ARG A 330 27.01 21.47 -10.55
CA ARG A 330 27.28 20.47 -9.52
C ARG A 330 26.24 20.60 -8.41
N VAL A 331 25.41 19.58 -8.26
CA VAL A 331 24.36 19.52 -7.21
C VAL A 331 24.97 19.00 -5.91
N GLU A 332 24.63 19.64 -4.79
CA GLU A 332 25.01 19.25 -3.45
C GLU A 332 23.87 18.50 -2.76
N GLY A 333 24.19 17.30 -2.23
CA GLY A 333 23.20 16.45 -1.55
C GLY A 333 22.02 16.10 -2.46
N GLU A 334 20.83 16.08 -1.87
CA GLU A 334 19.55 15.82 -2.53
C GLU A 334 18.97 17.12 -3.11
N GLY A 335 19.79 17.93 -3.80
CA GLY A 335 19.33 19.21 -4.33
C GLY A 335 19.29 20.36 -3.32
N ALA A 336 20.08 20.28 -2.24
CA ALA A 336 20.17 21.34 -1.24
C ALA A 336 20.74 22.65 -1.82
N ALA A 337 21.73 22.53 -2.71
CA ALA A 337 22.33 23.64 -3.44
C ALA A 337 22.86 23.21 -4.81
N ILE A 338 23.13 24.18 -5.68
CA ILE A 338 23.81 23.98 -6.96
C ILE A 338 24.98 24.96 -7.09
N HIS A 339 26.13 24.43 -7.51
CA HIS A 339 27.36 25.19 -7.73
C HIS A 339 27.57 25.42 -9.22
N ASP A 340 28.03 26.62 -9.56
CA ASP A 340 28.25 27.09 -10.95
C ASP A 340 27.02 26.90 -11.88
N PRO A 341 25.81 27.35 -11.45
CA PRO A 341 24.57 27.13 -12.20
C PRO A 341 24.61 27.84 -13.56
N ARG A 342 24.31 27.09 -14.61
CA ARG A 342 24.18 27.59 -15.99
C ARG A 342 22.77 27.30 -16.49
N PRO A 343 22.06 28.27 -17.08
CA PRO A 343 20.73 28.03 -17.64
C PRO A 343 20.74 26.88 -18.65
N VAL A 344 19.73 26.03 -18.60
CA VAL A 344 19.51 24.94 -19.55
C VAL A 344 18.03 24.86 -19.89
N ASP A 345 17.71 24.50 -21.12
CA ASP A 345 16.32 24.39 -21.62
C ASP A 345 16.06 23.00 -22.26
N ASN A 346 14.80 22.67 -22.55
CA ASN A 346 14.34 21.46 -23.23
C ASN A 346 14.66 20.12 -22.55
N ILE A 347 14.91 20.11 -21.24
CA ILE A 347 15.06 18.88 -20.44
C ILE A 347 13.80 18.68 -19.57
N TRP A 348 13.13 17.54 -19.75
CA TRP A 348 11.91 17.16 -19.01
C TRP A 348 11.69 15.65 -19.11
N GLY A 349 10.71 15.10 -18.38
CA GLY A 349 10.27 13.70 -18.58
C GLY A 349 10.85 12.67 -17.62
N TRP A 350 11.28 13.04 -16.41
CA TRP A 350 11.70 12.08 -15.39
C TRP A 350 10.51 11.52 -14.59
N TYR A 351 10.79 10.56 -13.71
CA TYR A 351 9.88 10.15 -12.64
C TYR A 351 10.20 10.92 -11.36
N ALA A 352 9.17 11.48 -10.72
CA ALA A 352 9.30 11.91 -9.34
C ALA A 352 9.72 10.74 -8.44
N ASP A 353 10.61 10.99 -7.47
CA ASP A 353 11.10 9.96 -6.56
C ASP A 353 9.99 9.41 -5.68
N ALA A 354 9.34 10.26 -4.90
CA ALA A 354 8.37 9.88 -3.90
C ALA A 354 7.16 10.83 -3.88
N GLY A 355 6.73 11.25 -2.70
CA GLY A 355 5.71 12.29 -2.57
C GLY A 355 6.22 13.68 -2.96
N ASP A 356 7.53 13.86 -2.99
CA ASP A 356 8.26 14.98 -3.61
C ASP A 356 8.49 14.74 -5.11
N TRP A 357 9.32 15.58 -5.74
CA TRP A 357 9.27 15.78 -7.20
C TRP A 357 10.61 15.70 -7.92
N ASP A 358 11.72 15.56 -7.18
CA ASP A 358 13.02 15.39 -7.80
C ASP A 358 13.25 13.95 -8.28
N GLY A 359 14.37 13.75 -8.95
CA GLY A 359 14.76 12.46 -9.51
C GLY A 359 16.24 12.18 -9.31
N TYR A 360 16.57 10.91 -9.09
CA TYR A 360 17.90 10.46 -8.68
C TYR A 360 18.51 9.43 -9.64
N HIS A 361 19.82 9.25 -9.54
CA HIS A 361 20.57 8.23 -10.28
C HIS A 361 20.05 6.81 -10.05
N THR A 362 19.53 6.52 -8.84
CA THR A 362 18.93 5.23 -8.47
C THR A 362 17.66 4.90 -9.27
N HIS A 363 17.00 5.88 -9.88
CA HIS A 363 15.78 5.70 -10.67
C HIS A 363 16.00 4.86 -11.92
N THR A 364 17.24 4.80 -12.40
CA THR A 364 17.65 3.94 -13.53
C THR A 364 17.20 2.49 -13.35
N ILE A 365 17.02 2.01 -12.12
CA ILE A 365 16.54 0.66 -11.84
C ILE A 365 15.10 0.40 -12.34
N VAL A 366 14.27 1.44 -12.45
CA VAL A 366 12.87 1.32 -12.88
C VAL A 366 12.77 0.73 -14.29
N PRO A 367 13.35 1.35 -15.35
CA PRO A 367 13.31 0.77 -16.69
C PRO A 367 13.97 -0.60 -16.75
N TYR A 368 15.05 -0.86 -15.99
CA TYR A 368 15.66 -2.19 -15.94
C TYR A 368 14.70 -3.29 -15.45
N ILE A 369 13.90 -3.00 -14.43
CA ILE A 369 12.93 -3.99 -13.91
C ILE A 369 11.72 -4.12 -14.84
N LEU A 370 11.29 -3.04 -15.51
CA LEU A 370 10.25 -3.12 -16.54
C LEU A 370 10.69 -4.02 -17.71
N LEU A 371 11.92 -3.82 -18.20
CA LEU A 371 12.53 -4.66 -19.25
C LEU A 371 12.70 -6.11 -18.79
N MET A 372 13.22 -6.33 -17.59
CA MET A 372 13.33 -7.67 -16.97
C MET A 372 11.98 -8.38 -16.97
N THR A 373 10.94 -7.72 -16.47
CA THR A 373 9.59 -8.28 -16.34
C THR A 373 9.05 -8.69 -17.71
N TRP A 374 9.19 -7.82 -18.71
CA TRP A 374 8.78 -8.12 -20.07
C TRP A 374 9.61 -9.25 -20.71
N ASN A 375 10.94 -9.27 -20.57
CA ASN A 375 11.77 -10.32 -21.17
C ASN A 375 11.55 -11.70 -20.54
N LEU A 376 11.25 -11.75 -19.25
CA LEU A 376 10.88 -13.00 -18.56
C LEU A 376 9.57 -13.57 -19.11
N ARG A 377 8.59 -12.71 -19.39
CA ARG A 377 7.23 -13.13 -19.78
C ARG A 377 6.62 -12.18 -20.83
N PRO A 378 7.14 -12.12 -22.07
CA PRO A 378 6.64 -11.19 -23.08
C PRO A 378 5.18 -11.48 -23.46
N GLN A 379 4.73 -12.72 -23.32
CA GLN A 379 3.36 -13.14 -23.59
C GLN A 379 2.31 -12.58 -22.62
N HIS A 380 2.73 -11.99 -21.49
CA HIS A 380 1.83 -11.37 -20.51
C HIS A 380 1.46 -9.91 -20.85
N PHE A 381 2.13 -9.30 -21.82
CA PHE A 381 2.05 -7.87 -22.09
C PHE A 381 1.76 -7.59 -23.55
N GLN A 382 0.86 -6.66 -23.81
CA GLN A 382 0.50 -6.21 -25.15
C GLN A 382 0.19 -4.71 -25.19
N ASP A 383 0.10 -4.19 -26.41
CA ASP A 383 -0.34 -2.82 -26.68
C ASP A 383 -1.80 -2.65 -26.22
N GLY A 384 -2.07 -1.58 -25.48
CA GLY A 384 -3.39 -1.24 -24.96
C GLY A 384 -3.72 -1.88 -23.60
N ASP A 385 -2.77 -2.49 -22.91
CA ASP A 385 -3.02 -3.05 -21.57
C ASP A 385 -3.33 -1.95 -20.54
N TYR A 386 -2.66 -0.80 -20.59
CA TYR A 386 -2.77 0.28 -19.59
C TYR A 386 -3.34 1.57 -20.19
N ASN A 387 -3.16 1.82 -21.50
CA ASN A 387 -3.69 2.97 -22.25
C ASN A 387 -3.30 4.32 -21.63
N ASN A 388 -2.05 4.45 -21.24
CA ASN A 388 -1.51 5.69 -20.73
C ASN A 388 -1.74 6.82 -21.74
N THR A 389 -2.45 7.87 -21.32
CA THR A 389 -2.81 8.96 -22.22
C THR A 389 -2.29 10.29 -21.68
N TRP A 390 -1.43 10.95 -22.45
CA TRP A 390 -0.74 12.19 -22.05
C TRP A 390 -0.59 13.18 -23.20
N ARG A 391 -0.22 14.42 -22.87
CA ARG A 391 0.23 15.43 -23.85
C ARG A 391 1.25 16.37 -23.23
N GLU A 392 2.16 16.90 -24.04
CA GLU A 392 3.21 17.80 -23.58
C GLU A 392 2.65 19.17 -23.22
N ARG A 393 1.94 19.86 -24.12
CA ARG A 393 1.39 21.20 -23.88
C ARG A 393 -0.14 21.23 -23.87
N ALA A 394 -0.69 22.27 -23.25
CA ALA A 394 -2.11 22.54 -23.33
C ALA A 394 -2.50 22.86 -24.78
N GLY A 395 -3.45 22.11 -25.33
CA GLY A 395 -3.91 22.27 -26.72
C GLY A 395 -3.29 21.26 -27.69
N ASP A 396 -2.20 20.58 -27.32
CA ASP A 396 -1.66 19.47 -28.09
C ASP A 396 -2.68 18.31 -28.15
N PRO A 397 -2.67 17.51 -29.24
CA PRO A 397 -3.42 16.27 -29.28
C PRO A 397 -2.96 15.32 -28.17
N TRP A 398 -3.88 14.52 -27.65
CA TRP A 398 -3.55 13.47 -26.71
C TRP A 398 -2.83 12.33 -27.42
N THR A 399 -1.68 11.91 -26.88
CA THR A 399 -1.00 10.67 -27.22
C THR A 399 -1.57 9.57 -26.34
N ASN A 400 -2.08 8.51 -26.95
CA ASN A 400 -2.44 7.28 -26.24
C ASN A 400 -1.36 6.23 -26.53
N GLU A 401 -0.58 5.85 -25.52
CA GLU A 401 0.48 4.85 -25.63
C GLU A 401 -0.08 3.45 -25.88
N GLY A 402 -1.35 3.19 -25.52
CA GLY A 402 -2.05 1.94 -25.86
C GLY A 402 -2.44 1.79 -27.33
N GLN A 403 -1.79 2.56 -28.20
CA GLN A 403 -1.89 2.52 -29.67
C GLN A 403 -0.51 2.75 -30.31
N SER A 404 0.58 2.54 -29.55
CA SER A 404 1.95 2.79 -30.00
C SER A 404 2.49 1.69 -30.91
N GLY A 405 1.88 0.50 -30.89
CA GLY A 405 2.41 -0.73 -31.48
C GLY A 405 3.40 -1.48 -30.59
N LEU A 406 3.68 -0.98 -29.39
CA LEU A 406 4.51 -1.63 -28.38
C LEU A 406 3.65 -2.10 -27.20
N PRO A 407 4.03 -3.17 -26.49
CA PRO A 407 3.49 -3.43 -25.18
C PRO A 407 3.70 -2.22 -24.29
N ASP A 408 2.65 -1.70 -23.67
CA ASP A 408 2.67 -0.48 -22.85
C ASP A 408 3.77 -0.50 -21.74
N ILE A 409 4.18 -1.68 -21.26
CA ILE A 409 5.30 -1.81 -20.30
C ILE A 409 6.64 -1.36 -20.91
N LEU A 410 6.83 -1.53 -22.23
CA LEU A 410 7.98 -1.02 -22.97
C LEU A 410 7.88 0.49 -23.21
N ASP A 411 6.67 1.03 -23.39
CA ASP A 411 6.45 2.49 -23.43
C ASP A 411 6.78 3.13 -22.07
N GLU A 412 6.38 2.51 -20.97
CA GLU A 412 6.74 2.98 -19.62
C GLU A 412 8.25 2.84 -19.37
N ALA A 413 8.91 1.77 -19.82
CA ALA A 413 10.37 1.66 -19.73
C ALA A 413 11.07 2.78 -20.51
N ARG A 414 10.60 3.06 -21.73
CA ARG A 414 11.13 4.11 -22.61
C ARG A 414 11.15 5.47 -21.96
N TRP A 415 10.14 5.82 -21.16
CA TRP A 415 9.97 7.17 -20.60
C TRP A 415 11.21 7.74 -19.92
N LEU A 416 11.79 7.01 -18.96
CA LEU A 416 12.97 7.47 -18.24
C LEU A 416 14.25 7.36 -19.09
N ILE A 417 14.31 6.39 -20.01
CA ILE A 417 15.43 6.24 -20.96
C ILE A 417 15.45 7.46 -21.90
N ASP A 418 14.28 7.91 -22.39
CA ASP A 418 14.11 9.12 -23.19
C ASP A 418 14.51 10.38 -22.41
N PHE A 419 14.23 10.45 -21.10
CA PHE A 419 14.73 11.56 -20.26
C PHE A 419 16.26 11.64 -20.25
N TYR A 420 16.96 10.52 -20.00
CA TYR A 420 18.42 10.51 -20.00
C TYR A 420 19.00 10.83 -21.38
N ARG A 421 18.42 10.28 -22.45
CA ARG A 421 18.78 10.60 -23.83
C ARG A 421 18.62 12.10 -24.12
N ARG A 422 17.45 12.66 -23.80
CA ARG A 422 17.13 14.08 -23.97
C ARG A 422 18.09 14.96 -23.20
N ALA A 423 18.33 14.66 -21.92
CA ALA A 423 19.23 15.42 -21.08
C ALA A 423 20.67 15.43 -21.63
N ARG A 424 21.20 14.27 -22.00
CA ARG A 424 22.52 14.14 -22.65
C ARG A 424 22.62 14.98 -23.92
N LEU A 425 21.68 14.80 -24.85
CA LEU A 425 21.71 15.48 -26.14
C LEU A 425 21.53 16.99 -26.02
N GLU A 426 20.64 17.46 -25.14
CA GLU A 426 20.41 18.90 -24.93
C GLU A 426 21.59 19.58 -24.25
N LEU A 427 22.24 18.92 -23.28
CA LEU A 427 23.47 19.45 -22.67
C LEU A 427 24.59 19.59 -23.71
N MET A 428 24.78 18.60 -24.60
CA MET A 428 25.75 18.70 -25.69
C MET A 428 25.37 19.81 -26.68
N ARG A 429 24.11 19.86 -27.13
CA ARG A 429 23.61 20.85 -28.09
C ARG A 429 23.80 22.28 -27.60
N GLN A 430 23.67 22.49 -26.28
CA GLN A 430 23.81 23.80 -25.65
C GLN A 430 25.25 24.09 -25.19
N GLY A 431 26.21 23.21 -25.46
CA GLY A 431 27.63 23.40 -25.11
C GLY A 431 27.90 23.33 -23.59
N LEU A 432 27.01 22.67 -22.84
CA LEU A 432 27.09 22.51 -21.39
C LEU A 432 27.67 21.16 -20.98
N GLY A 433 27.43 20.11 -21.78
CA GLY A 433 27.92 18.75 -21.57
C GLY A 433 28.85 18.27 -22.68
N THR A 434 29.45 17.10 -22.44
CA THR A 434 30.47 16.48 -23.28
C THR A 434 30.07 15.10 -23.82
N GLY A 435 28.89 14.59 -23.44
CA GLY A 435 28.38 13.29 -23.87
C GLY A 435 28.10 12.30 -22.74
N GLY A 436 28.24 12.72 -21.49
CA GLY A 436 27.81 11.97 -20.31
C GLY A 436 26.35 12.21 -19.96
N VAL A 437 25.91 11.67 -18.82
CA VAL A 437 24.50 11.68 -18.42
C VAL A 437 24.37 12.25 -17.00
N PRO A 438 23.43 13.19 -16.75
CA PRO A 438 23.20 13.70 -15.41
C PRO A 438 22.50 12.68 -14.52
N GLY A 439 22.71 12.75 -13.21
CA GLY A 439 22.16 11.84 -12.21
C GLY A 439 21.18 12.46 -11.22
N TYR A 440 20.87 13.75 -11.35
CA TYR A 440 19.84 14.40 -10.53
C TYR A 440 19.04 15.43 -11.34
N VAL A 441 17.74 15.51 -11.09
CA VAL A 441 16.84 16.54 -11.64
C VAL A 441 15.85 17.00 -10.58
N GLY A 442 15.61 18.30 -10.45
CA GLY A 442 14.62 18.86 -9.52
C GLY A 442 15.24 19.63 -8.37
N ARG A 443 14.57 19.63 -7.21
CA ARG A 443 15.01 20.29 -5.97
C ARG A 443 14.27 19.70 -4.77
N ASP A 444 15.01 19.44 -3.69
CA ASP A 444 14.57 18.89 -2.38
C ASP A 444 13.20 19.41 -1.86
N ALA A 445 12.56 18.62 -1.00
CA ALA A 445 11.26 18.72 -0.33
C ALA A 445 10.53 20.07 -0.41
N GLY A 446 9.55 20.14 -1.33
CA GLY A 446 8.52 21.20 -1.44
C GLY A 446 7.08 20.69 -1.37
N ALA A 447 6.88 19.38 -1.22
CA ALA A 447 5.60 18.73 -1.48
C ALA A 447 4.49 19.03 -0.45
N HIS A 448 4.86 19.34 0.79
CA HIS A 448 3.88 19.42 1.89
C HIS A 448 2.96 20.65 1.83
N TYR A 449 3.30 21.68 1.06
CA TYR A 449 2.59 22.97 1.10
C TYR A 449 1.87 23.36 -0.20
N GLN A 450 2.06 22.60 -1.27
CA GLN A 450 1.44 22.85 -2.57
C GLN A 450 1.55 21.62 -3.46
N PRO A 451 0.72 21.47 -4.51
CA PRO A 451 0.95 20.47 -5.53
C PRO A 451 2.07 20.85 -6.49
N ALA A 452 2.57 19.86 -7.21
CA ALA A 452 3.67 19.98 -8.15
C ALA A 452 3.48 21.05 -9.23
N TRP A 453 2.25 21.23 -9.72
CA TRP A 453 1.96 22.20 -10.80
C TRP A 453 1.95 23.67 -10.34
N ASN A 454 2.15 23.90 -9.03
CA ASN A 454 2.37 25.22 -8.44
C ASN A 454 3.82 25.45 -8.01
N ASP A 455 4.72 24.50 -8.24
CA ASP A 455 6.14 24.71 -7.94
C ASP A 455 6.76 25.65 -8.97
N GLU A 456 7.13 26.86 -8.53
CA GLU A 456 7.79 27.89 -9.34
C GLU A 456 9.31 27.96 -9.09
N ARG A 457 9.87 27.03 -8.31
CA ARG A 457 11.30 27.03 -7.99
C ARG A 457 12.13 26.78 -9.26
N VAL A 458 13.32 27.36 -9.28
CA VAL A 458 14.38 26.98 -10.23
C VAL A 458 14.77 25.54 -9.94
N LEU A 459 14.76 24.70 -10.98
CA LEU A 459 15.05 23.27 -10.89
C LEU A 459 16.48 23.00 -11.34
N TYR A 460 17.10 22.00 -10.72
CA TYR A 460 18.50 21.66 -10.98
C TYR A 460 18.59 20.48 -11.94
N ILE A 461 19.62 20.47 -12.76
CA ILE A 461 20.14 19.31 -13.48
C ILE A 461 21.59 19.12 -13.02
N SER A 462 21.95 17.96 -12.51
CA SER A 462 23.34 17.73 -12.08
C SER A 462 24.30 17.73 -13.25
N GLU A 463 25.58 17.86 -12.95
CA GLU A 463 26.66 17.51 -13.87
C GLU A 463 26.60 16.05 -14.35
N GLU A 464 27.26 15.80 -15.48
CA GLU A 464 27.44 14.47 -16.09
C GLU A 464 28.20 13.54 -15.13
N ARG A 465 27.76 12.27 -15.03
CA ARG A 465 28.41 11.25 -14.19
C ARG A 465 28.73 9.98 -14.97
N VAL A 466 29.82 9.30 -14.59
CA VAL A 466 30.30 8.07 -15.23
C VAL A 466 29.37 6.88 -14.94
N ASP A 467 28.89 6.73 -13.71
CA ASP A 467 27.91 5.69 -13.33
C ASP A 467 26.63 5.81 -14.16
N MET A 468 26.15 7.04 -14.37
CA MET A 468 24.95 7.33 -15.14
C MET A 468 25.13 7.12 -16.64
N ALA A 469 26.31 7.40 -17.19
CA ALA A 469 26.62 7.09 -18.58
C ALA A 469 26.59 5.58 -18.84
N TYR A 470 27.17 4.76 -17.94
CA TYR A 470 27.00 3.30 -17.99
C TYR A 470 25.55 2.87 -17.79
N ALA A 471 24.85 3.43 -16.80
CA ALA A 471 23.45 3.06 -16.52
C ALA A 471 22.52 3.36 -17.71
N TYR A 472 22.71 4.49 -18.39
CA TYR A 472 22.00 4.81 -19.63
C TYR A 472 22.40 3.87 -20.77
N ALA A 473 23.69 3.61 -20.98
CA ALA A 473 24.17 2.71 -22.01
C ALA A 473 23.54 1.32 -21.90
N GLY A 474 23.50 0.75 -20.69
CA GLY A 474 22.85 -0.54 -20.46
C GLY A 474 21.35 -0.52 -20.75
N ALA A 475 20.64 0.52 -20.31
CA ALA A 475 19.19 0.63 -20.50
C ALA A 475 18.84 0.81 -21.98
N ALA A 476 19.57 1.66 -22.71
CA ALA A 476 19.39 1.87 -24.14
C ALA A 476 19.71 0.62 -24.97
N ALA A 477 20.81 -0.09 -24.65
CA ALA A 477 21.16 -1.34 -25.33
C ALA A 477 20.11 -2.43 -25.09
N TRP A 478 19.64 -2.57 -23.85
CA TRP A 478 18.63 -3.57 -23.53
C TRP A 478 17.26 -3.20 -24.12
N TYR A 479 16.88 -1.92 -24.14
CA TYR A 479 15.69 -1.46 -24.84
C TYR A 479 15.75 -1.75 -26.35
N ALA A 480 16.89 -1.49 -27.00
CA ALA A 480 17.10 -1.84 -28.40
C ALA A 480 16.89 -3.33 -28.66
N HIS A 481 17.49 -4.20 -27.82
CA HIS A 481 17.29 -5.65 -27.89
C HIS A 481 15.82 -6.04 -27.71
N SER A 482 15.11 -5.41 -26.77
CA SER A 482 13.71 -5.69 -26.51
C SER A 482 12.78 -5.25 -27.65
N LEU A 483 13.09 -4.13 -28.30
CA LEU A 483 12.38 -3.69 -29.52
C LEU A 483 12.55 -4.72 -30.65
N ASP A 484 13.78 -5.18 -30.90
CA ASP A 484 14.04 -6.19 -31.93
C ASP A 484 13.34 -7.52 -31.61
N ARG A 485 13.38 -7.94 -30.35
CA ARG A 485 12.71 -9.16 -29.89
C ARG A 485 11.19 -9.08 -30.07
N HIS A 486 10.57 -7.95 -29.76
CA HIS A 486 9.13 -7.74 -29.93
C HIS A 486 8.75 -7.71 -31.41
N HIS A 487 9.54 -7.00 -32.22
CA HIS A 487 9.29 -6.85 -33.66
C HIS A 487 9.53 -8.16 -34.44
N GLY A 488 10.43 -9.01 -33.95
CA GLY A 488 10.80 -10.30 -34.56
C GLY A 488 11.99 -10.23 -35.52
N ASP A 489 12.47 -9.02 -35.83
CA ASP A 489 13.70 -8.69 -36.54
C ASP A 489 14.17 -7.28 -36.10
N SER A 490 15.00 -6.59 -36.89
CA SER A 490 15.49 -5.25 -36.51
C SER A 490 14.36 -4.20 -36.54
N HIS A 491 14.01 -3.68 -35.37
CA HIS A 491 13.06 -2.58 -35.23
C HIS A 491 13.67 -1.27 -35.78
N PRO A 492 12.89 -0.39 -36.45
CA PRO A 492 13.43 0.84 -37.07
C PRO A 492 14.18 1.79 -36.12
N GLU A 493 13.84 1.79 -34.84
CA GLU A 493 14.52 2.62 -33.83
C GLU A 493 15.71 1.92 -33.16
N SER A 494 15.85 0.59 -33.23
CA SER A 494 16.81 -0.14 -32.38
C SER A 494 18.26 0.21 -32.69
N ALA A 495 18.61 0.41 -33.96
CA ALA A 495 19.95 0.81 -34.37
C ALA A 495 20.39 2.15 -33.74
N SER A 496 19.48 3.12 -33.68
CA SER A 496 19.77 4.44 -33.08
C SER A 496 19.93 4.35 -31.56
N TRP A 497 19.12 3.51 -30.90
CA TRP A 497 19.26 3.24 -29.47
C TRP A 497 20.58 2.54 -29.13
N LEU A 498 21.01 1.60 -29.97
CA LEU A 498 22.26 0.89 -29.80
C LEU A 498 23.48 1.79 -30.06
N GLU A 499 23.42 2.66 -31.07
CA GLU A 499 24.46 3.67 -31.33
C GLU A 499 24.64 4.60 -30.12
N ASP A 500 23.55 5.15 -29.60
CA ASP A 500 23.61 6.00 -28.40
C ASP A 500 24.12 5.25 -27.16
N ALA A 501 23.78 3.97 -27.02
CA ALA A 501 24.28 3.13 -25.95
C ALA A 501 25.79 2.94 -26.01
N VAL A 502 26.32 2.62 -27.20
CA VAL A 502 27.76 2.44 -27.43
C VAL A 502 28.51 3.75 -27.20
N ASP A 503 27.98 4.88 -27.68
CA ASP A 503 28.60 6.19 -27.48
C ASP A 503 28.67 6.58 -26.00
N ALA A 504 27.59 6.37 -25.24
CA ALA A 504 27.58 6.65 -23.80
C ALA A 504 28.51 5.71 -23.02
N TYR A 505 28.59 4.43 -23.42
CA TYR A 505 29.53 3.47 -22.84
C TYR A 505 30.97 3.91 -23.07
N ASN A 506 31.31 4.29 -24.30
CA ASN A 506 32.67 4.75 -24.66
C ASN A 506 33.06 6.02 -23.92
N TRP A 507 32.13 6.99 -23.79
CA TRP A 507 32.35 8.19 -22.98
C TRP A 507 32.69 7.82 -21.52
N ALA A 508 31.97 6.85 -20.95
CA ALA A 508 32.23 6.37 -19.59
C ALA A 508 33.57 5.62 -19.48
N GLU A 509 33.96 4.84 -20.49
CA GLU A 509 35.27 4.17 -20.55
C GLU A 509 36.43 5.16 -20.60
N GLU A 510 36.32 6.23 -21.38
CA GLU A 510 37.34 7.27 -21.54
C GLU A 510 37.70 8.00 -20.23
N SER A 511 36.77 8.05 -19.28
CA SER A 511 37.03 8.61 -17.93
C SER A 511 38.13 7.86 -17.17
N GLY A 512 38.28 6.55 -17.42
CA GLY A 512 39.15 5.65 -16.66
C GLY A 512 38.72 5.42 -15.20
N GLU A 513 37.59 5.95 -14.75
CA GLU A 513 37.12 5.80 -13.36
C GLU A 513 36.68 4.36 -13.07
N ARG A 514 37.07 3.83 -11.90
CA ARG A 514 36.85 2.42 -11.49
C ARG A 514 36.62 2.31 -9.97
N SER A 515 35.69 3.09 -9.45
CA SER A 515 35.21 2.90 -8.07
C SER A 515 34.28 1.69 -7.98
N GLU A 516 33.96 1.26 -6.76
CA GLU A 516 33.01 0.17 -6.51
C GLU A 516 31.64 0.41 -7.19
N GLU A 517 31.10 1.63 -7.08
CA GLU A 517 29.84 2.03 -7.72
C GLU A 517 29.94 1.99 -9.25
N ILE A 518 31.08 2.41 -9.80
CA ILE A 518 31.33 2.37 -11.23
C ILE A 518 31.46 0.94 -11.74
N HIS A 519 32.10 0.03 -11.00
CA HIS A 519 32.16 -1.38 -11.38
C HIS A 519 30.76 -1.99 -11.51
N ARG A 520 29.84 -1.63 -10.61
CA ARG A 520 28.45 -2.09 -10.65
C ARG A 520 27.70 -1.63 -11.89
N MET A 521 27.79 -0.35 -12.22
CA MET A 521 27.13 0.17 -13.42
C MET A 521 27.81 -0.31 -14.70
N ARG A 522 29.14 -0.41 -14.71
CA ARG A 522 29.91 -0.91 -15.85
C ARG A 522 29.54 -2.35 -16.20
N HIS A 523 29.50 -3.26 -15.23
CA HIS A 523 29.10 -4.63 -15.54
C HIS A 523 27.62 -4.74 -15.94
N LEU A 524 26.74 -3.85 -15.44
CA LEU A 524 25.34 -3.82 -15.90
C LEU A 524 25.25 -3.40 -17.38
N ALA A 525 25.94 -2.33 -17.74
CA ALA A 525 26.03 -1.85 -19.11
C ALA A 525 26.62 -2.90 -20.05
N ALA A 526 27.74 -3.50 -19.64
CA ALA A 526 28.44 -4.53 -20.41
C ALA A 526 27.60 -5.80 -20.60
N ALA A 527 26.84 -6.24 -19.59
CA ALA A 527 25.91 -7.37 -19.74
C ALA A 527 24.79 -7.07 -20.76
N CYS A 528 24.24 -5.86 -20.73
CA CYS A 528 23.18 -5.43 -21.64
C CYS A 528 23.69 -5.22 -23.07
N LEU A 529 24.88 -4.65 -23.24
CA LEU A 529 25.53 -4.52 -24.55
C LEU A 529 25.91 -5.88 -25.12
N PHE A 530 26.45 -6.80 -24.32
CA PHE A 530 26.69 -8.17 -24.76
C PHE A 530 25.37 -8.88 -25.15
N LEU A 531 24.29 -8.68 -24.40
CA LEU A 531 22.96 -9.17 -24.78
C LEU A 531 22.53 -8.62 -26.15
N ALA A 532 22.72 -7.33 -26.41
CA ALA A 532 22.29 -6.69 -27.65
C ALA A 532 23.17 -7.04 -28.87
N THR A 533 24.48 -7.22 -28.68
CA THR A 533 25.44 -7.30 -29.80
C THR A 533 26.12 -8.66 -29.96
N GLY A 534 26.23 -9.45 -28.90
CA GLY A 534 27.06 -10.65 -28.85
C GLY A 534 28.58 -10.38 -28.89
N ASP A 535 29.02 -9.13 -28.75
CA ASP A 535 30.44 -8.75 -28.82
C ASP A 535 31.23 -9.24 -27.58
N ALA A 536 32.32 -9.96 -27.83
CA ALA A 536 33.16 -10.56 -26.80
C ALA A 536 33.84 -9.53 -25.89
N ASP A 537 34.07 -8.30 -26.37
CA ASP A 537 34.71 -7.25 -25.57
C ASP A 537 33.81 -6.80 -24.42
N TYR A 538 32.50 -6.71 -24.63
CA TYR A 538 31.54 -6.42 -23.55
C TYR A 538 31.43 -7.58 -22.55
N GLN A 539 31.50 -8.83 -23.01
CA GLN A 539 31.58 -9.97 -22.09
C GLN A 539 32.86 -9.93 -21.24
N ALA A 540 33.99 -9.55 -21.82
CA ALA A 540 35.25 -9.41 -21.08
C ALA A 540 35.16 -8.27 -20.04
N ALA A 541 34.58 -7.12 -20.41
CA ALA A 541 34.33 -6.00 -19.50
C ALA A 541 33.36 -6.37 -18.37
N PHE A 542 32.30 -7.12 -18.67
CA PHE A 542 31.40 -7.69 -17.67
C PHE A 542 32.19 -8.56 -16.68
N ALA A 543 32.98 -9.53 -17.16
CA ALA A 543 33.75 -10.43 -16.32
C ALA A 543 34.72 -9.68 -15.39
N GLU A 544 35.45 -8.70 -15.92
CA GLU A 544 36.40 -7.88 -15.18
C GLU A 544 35.69 -7.10 -14.05
N SER A 545 34.65 -6.34 -14.40
CA SER A 545 33.97 -5.46 -13.43
C SER A 545 33.07 -6.23 -12.46
N TRP A 546 32.50 -7.36 -12.88
CA TRP A 546 31.81 -8.29 -11.99
C TRP A 546 32.75 -8.83 -10.92
N GLN A 547 33.99 -9.22 -11.27
CA GLN A 547 34.93 -9.71 -10.25
C GLN A 547 35.43 -8.61 -9.32
N ALA A 548 35.52 -7.38 -9.82
CA ALA A 548 35.93 -6.21 -9.06
C ALA A 548 34.85 -5.70 -8.07
N ASP A 549 33.56 -5.94 -8.35
CA ASP A 549 32.45 -5.59 -7.44
C ASP A 549 32.47 -6.48 -6.17
N GLY A 550 32.97 -5.93 -5.08
CA GLY A 550 32.99 -6.55 -3.76
C GLY A 550 31.59 -6.78 -3.17
N GLN A 551 30.57 -6.06 -3.63
CA GLN A 551 29.17 -6.17 -3.19
C GLN A 551 28.32 -7.10 -4.05
N ARG A 552 28.88 -7.77 -5.06
CA ARG A 552 28.14 -8.69 -5.96
C ARG A 552 27.43 -9.86 -5.28
N ASN A 553 27.84 -10.19 -4.06
CA ASN A 553 27.27 -11.28 -3.26
C ASN A 553 26.20 -10.77 -2.28
N ASP A 554 26.13 -9.47 -2.03
CA ASP A 554 25.14 -8.87 -1.14
C ASP A 554 23.77 -8.95 -1.80
N GLY A 555 22.67 -9.17 -1.07
CA GLY A 555 21.36 -9.03 -1.70
C GLY A 555 20.90 -7.57 -1.76
N ALA A 556 19.59 -7.36 -1.81
CA ALA A 556 19.02 -6.02 -1.87
C ALA A 556 19.05 -5.38 -0.49
N TRP A 557 19.38 -4.09 -0.34
CA TRP A 557 19.17 -3.40 0.95
C TRP A 557 17.69 -3.00 1.13
N VAL A 558 17.18 -2.16 0.23
CA VAL A 558 15.78 -1.68 0.20
C VAL A 558 15.19 -1.75 -1.20
N GLY A 559 15.97 -1.38 -2.22
CA GLY A 559 15.62 -1.56 -3.63
C GLY A 559 16.45 -2.64 -4.31
N HIS A 560 16.10 -2.95 -5.55
CA HIS A 560 16.97 -3.72 -6.44
C HIS A 560 18.30 -2.98 -6.65
N ASN A 561 19.38 -3.71 -6.88
CA ASN A 561 20.69 -3.13 -7.19
C ASN A 561 21.22 -3.62 -8.55
N ALA A 562 22.22 -2.91 -9.09
CA ALA A 562 22.76 -3.19 -10.42
C ALA A 562 23.34 -4.61 -10.56
N SER A 563 23.99 -5.16 -9.53
CA SER A 563 24.59 -6.50 -9.55
C SER A 563 23.57 -7.63 -9.54
N MET A 564 22.39 -7.40 -8.97
CA MET A 564 21.24 -8.29 -9.11
C MET A 564 20.78 -8.37 -10.56
N VAL A 565 20.57 -7.21 -11.18
CA VAL A 565 20.05 -7.10 -12.55
C VAL A 565 21.06 -7.60 -13.57
N SER A 566 22.33 -7.17 -13.48
CA SER A 566 23.37 -7.55 -14.45
C SER A 566 23.63 -9.05 -14.45
N GLY A 567 23.66 -9.68 -13.28
CA GLY A 567 23.81 -11.13 -13.15
C GLY A 567 22.64 -11.86 -13.81
N ALA A 568 21.41 -11.42 -13.56
CA ALA A 568 20.22 -12.01 -14.18
C ALA A 568 20.20 -11.82 -15.70
N VAL A 569 20.52 -10.62 -16.20
CA VAL A 569 20.66 -10.35 -17.65
C VAL A 569 21.66 -11.29 -18.30
N PHE A 570 22.84 -11.43 -17.71
CA PHE A 570 23.89 -12.31 -18.23
C PHE A 570 23.47 -13.78 -18.19
N ALA A 571 22.92 -14.24 -17.08
CA ALA A 571 22.64 -15.66 -16.83
C ALA A 571 21.39 -16.21 -17.55
N LEU A 572 20.38 -15.36 -17.76
CA LEU A 572 19.09 -15.73 -18.36
C LEU A 572 19.03 -15.38 -19.84
N PHE A 573 19.42 -14.17 -20.23
CA PHE A 573 19.16 -13.66 -21.58
C PHE A 573 20.40 -13.71 -22.47
N ALA A 574 21.55 -13.24 -21.98
CA ALA A 574 22.78 -13.25 -22.77
C ALA A 574 23.37 -14.66 -22.95
N ALA A 575 22.94 -15.61 -22.11
CA ALA A 575 23.30 -17.03 -22.21
C ALA A 575 22.91 -17.70 -23.53
N GLY A 576 22.02 -17.08 -24.33
CA GLY A 576 21.65 -17.54 -25.66
C GLY A 576 22.71 -17.31 -26.74
N HIS A 577 23.70 -16.44 -26.49
CA HIS A 577 24.76 -16.15 -27.46
C HIS A 577 25.75 -17.31 -27.59
N SER A 578 26.09 -17.69 -28.83
CA SER A 578 27.04 -18.78 -29.08
C SER A 578 28.46 -18.50 -28.58
N GLY A 579 28.80 -17.22 -28.36
CA GLY A 579 30.09 -16.76 -27.84
C GLY A 579 30.15 -16.63 -26.31
N VAL A 580 29.11 -17.04 -25.57
CA VAL A 580 29.10 -16.95 -24.11
C VAL A 580 30.18 -17.86 -23.50
N ASN A 581 30.94 -17.34 -22.54
CA ASN A 581 31.92 -18.08 -21.79
C ASN A 581 31.21 -19.01 -20.79
N PRO A 582 31.32 -20.34 -20.94
CA PRO A 582 30.54 -21.27 -20.13
C PRO A 582 30.96 -21.30 -18.66
N GLU A 583 32.24 -21.10 -18.34
CA GLU A 583 32.72 -21.05 -16.96
C GLU A 583 32.20 -19.81 -16.23
N LEU A 584 32.24 -18.65 -16.89
CA LEU A 584 31.69 -17.40 -16.35
C LEU A 584 30.18 -17.52 -16.14
N LEU A 585 29.45 -18.06 -17.13
CA LEU A 585 28.01 -18.30 -17.03
C LEU A 585 27.67 -19.20 -15.84
N ALA A 586 28.40 -20.29 -15.66
CA ALA A 586 28.20 -21.19 -14.52
C ALA A 586 28.45 -20.49 -13.18
N ALA A 587 29.51 -19.66 -13.08
CA ALA A 587 29.81 -18.92 -11.87
C ALA A 587 28.74 -17.87 -11.52
N VAL A 588 28.23 -17.12 -12.51
CA VAL A 588 27.16 -16.13 -12.30
C VAL A 588 25.85 -16.82 -11.91
N ARG A 589 25.49 -17.93 -12.56
CA ARG A 589 24.30 -18.72 -12.18
C ARG A 589 24.38 -19.21 -10.74
N GLN A 590 25.53 -19.74 -10.35
CA GLN A 590 25.71 -20.23 -8.98
C GLN A 590 25.63 -19.10 -7.95
N ASN A 591 26.16 -17.90 -8.24
CA ASN A 591 26.00 -16.73 -7.37
C ASN A 591 24.52 -16.37 -7.15
N LEU A 592 23.72 -16.32 -8.23
CA LEU A 592 22.30 -15.97 -8.15
C LEU A 592 21.49 -17.02 -7.37
N ILE A 593 21.75 -18.31 -7.62
CA ILE A 593 21.10 -19.41 -6.91
C ILE A 593 21.44 -19.37 -5.42
N THR A 594 22.71 -19.19 -5.06
CA THR A 594 23.12 -19.10 -3.65
C THR A 594 22.49 -17.89 -2.94
N ARG A 595 22.32 -16.76 -3.61
CA ARG A 595 21.60 -15.60 -3.05
C ARG A 595 20.11 -15.89 -2.89
N ALA A 596 19.50 -16.62 -3.83
CA ALA A 596 18.11 -17.06 -3.73
C ALA A 596 17.89 -18.04 -2.58
N ASP A 597 18.78 -19.00 -2.38
CA ASP A 597 18.75 -19.94 -1.25
C ASP A 597 18.69 -19.18 0.09
N ASN A 598 19.58 -18.19 0.27
CA ASN A 598 19.68 -17.39 1.50
C ASN A 598 18.38 -16.68 1.90
N VAL A 599 17.55 -16.29 0.92
CA VAL A 599 16.29 -15.56 1.16
C VAL A 599 15.04 -16.43 1.02
N THR A 600 15.20 -17.69 0.62
CA THR A 600 14.11 -18.67 0.41
C THR A 600 14.02 -19.64 1.58
N ASP A 601 15.16 -20.18 2.03
CA ASP A 601 15.19 -21.33 2.93
C ASP A 601 14.62 -21.02 4.34
N ASN A 602 14.58 -19.74 4.73
CA ASN A 602 14.00 -19.31 6.02
C ASN A 602 12.49 -18.99 5.95
N ASN A 603 11.88 -18.95 4.76
CA ASN A 603 10.49 -18.53 4.57
C ASN A 603 9.53 -19.33 5.47
N GLU A 604 9.65 -20.65 5.47
CA GLU A 604 8.79 -21.56 6.23
C GLU A 604 8.98 -21.44 7.76
N SER A 605 10.04 -20.77 8.24
CA SER A 605 10.30 -20.56 9.67
C SER A 605 9.67 -19.30 10.25
N LEU A 606 9.17 -18.41 9.38
CA LEU A 606 8.51 -17.16 9.74
C LEU A 606 7.02 -17.39 9.95
N GLY A 607 6.42 -16.68 10.92
CA GLY A 607 5.01 -16.90 11.30
C GLY A 607 4.01 -16.82 10.15
N PHE A 608 4.18 -15.85 9.27
CA PHE A 608 3.32 -15.65 8.10
C PHE A 608 4.02 -15.98 6.76
N ARG A 609 5.13 -16.74 6.81
CA ARG A 609 5.89 -17.17 5.62
C ARG A 609 6.31 -16.04 4.67
N LEU A 610 6.77 -14.91 5.21
CA LEU A 610 7.34 -13.83 4.39
C LEU A 610 8.69 -14.28 3.80
N GLY A 611 8.93 -14.08 2.50
CA GLY A 611 10.19 -14.40 1.83
C GLY A 611 10.99 -13.15 1.49
N GLY A 612 12.20 -13.33 0.97
CA GLY A 612 13.00 -12.19 0.49
C GLY A 612 13.70 -11.39 1.59
N ILE A 613 13.77 -11.95 2.80
CA ILE A 613 14.44 -11.35 3.95
C ILE A 613 15.76 -12.08 4.18
N GLU A 614 16.86 -11.33 4.17
CA GLU A 614 18.16 -11.85 4.58
C GLU A 614 18.28 -11.82 6.11
N GLY A 615 18.91 -12.84 6.71
CA GLY A 615 18.95 -12.98 8.18
C GLY A 615 19.57 -11.80 8.95
N HIS A 616 20.38 -10.97 8.29
CA HIS A 616 20.98 -9.77 8.87
C HIS A 616 20.21 -8.47 8.53
N GLN A 617 19.25 -8.53 7.61
CA GLN A 617 18.43 -7.39 7.21
C GLN A 617 17.14 -7.39 8.03
N TRP A 618 17.10 -6.54 9.07
CA TRP A 618 15.86 -6.31 9.80
C TRP A 618 15.74 -4.88 10.31
N GLN A 619 14.50 -4.43 10.48
CA GLN A 619 14.09 -3.11 11.00
C GLN A 619 14.28 -1.89 10.09
N ARG A 620 14.14 -1.99 8.76
CA ARG A 620 14.28 -0.82 7.88
C ARG A 620 13.26 -0.75 6.74
N MET A 621 12.58 0.39 6.64
CA MET A 621 11.87 0.86 5.44
C MET A 621 10.90 -0.21 4.88
N ASN A 622 11.05 -0.64 3.62
CA ASN A 622 10.06 -1.46 2.90
C ASN A 622 10.12 -2.99 3.13
N LEU A 623 10.99 -3.51 4.00
CA LEU A 623 11.28 -4.96 4.11
C LEU A 623 10.04 -5.86 4.29
N VAL A 624 9.01 -5.38 4.97
CA VAL A 624 7.76 -6.10 5.26
C VAL A 624 6.57 -5.54 4.49
N THR A 625 6.79 -4.66 3.51
CA THR A 625 5.71 -4.03 2.73
C THR A 625 5.79 -4.29 1.24
N VAL A 626 6.89 -4.83 0.73
CA VAL A 626 7.07 -5.14 -0.71
C VAL A 626 7.42 -6.62 -0.93
N PRO A 627 7.06 -7.21 -2.08
CA PRO A 627 7.38 -8.60 -2.37
C PRO A 627 8.82 -8.74 -2.89
N ARG A 628 9.79 -8.93 -1.98
CA ARG A 628 11.24 -8.99 -2.29
C ARG A 628 11.66 -10.31 -2.94
N VAL A 629 11.08 -10.64 -4.10
CA VAL A 629 11.14 -11.99 -4.69
C VAL A 629 12.04 -12.09 -5.92
N PHE A 630 12.87 -11.08 -6.21
CA PHE A 630 13.72 -11.05 -7.41
C PHE A 630 14.59 -12.31 -7.54
N PHE A 631 15.33 -12.68 -6.49
CA PHE A 631 16.22 -13.84 -6.57
C PHE A 631 15.45 -15.15 -6.72
N GLN A 632 14.30 -15.27 -6.06
CA GLN A 632 13.44 -16.44 -6.19
C GLN A 632 12.92 -16.58 -7.62
N ILE A 633 12.48 -15.48 -8.26
CA ILE A 633 12.07 -15.49 -9.66
C ILE A 633 13.24 -15.93 -10.55
N VAL A 634 14.41 -15.29 -10.40
CA VAL A 634 15.58 -15.61 -11.23
C VAL A 634 16.04 -17.05 -11.03
N ALA A 635 16.09 -17.55 -9.79
CA ALA A 635 16.49 -18.92 -9.52
C ALA A 635 15.45 -19.94 -9.99
N HIS A 636 14.15 -19.62 -9.89
CA HIS A 636 13.09 -20.45 -10.46
C HIS A 636 13.25 -20.59 -11.98
N GLU A 637 13.56 -19.51 -12.70
CA GLU A 637 13.86 -19.59 -14.15
C GLU A 637 15.13 -20.40 -14.46
N LEU A 638 16.14 -20.33 -13.59
CA LEU A 638 17.40 -21.04 -13.80
C LEU A 638 17.31 -22.54 -13.48
N THR A 639 16.51 -22.94 -12.50
CA THR A 639 16.54 -24.31 -11.94
C THR A 639 15.21 -25.06 -12.06
N GLY A 640 14.08 -24.35 -12.14
CA GLY A 640 12.74 -24.94 -12.06
C GLY A 640 12.38 -25.51 -10.68
N GLU A 641 13.13 -25.17 -9.62
CA GLU A 641 12.87 -25.69 -8.28
C GLU A 641 11.65 -25.04 -7.63
N GLU A 642 10.72 -25.90 -7.19
CA GLU A 642 9.43 -25.52 -6.60
C GLU A 642 9.55 -24.65 -5.33
N LYS A 643 10.64 -24.76 -4.57
CA LYS A 643 10.83 -23.96 -3.34
C LYS A 643 10.81 -22.45 -3.61
N TYR A 644 11.33 -22.03 -4.77
CA TYR A 644 11.32 -20.63 -5.17
C TYR A 644 9.93 -20.17 -5.56
N PHE A 645 9.21 -20.98 -6.34
CA PHE A 645 7.81 -20.73 -6.70
C PHE A 645 6.94 -20.56 -5.46
N ARG A 646 7.07 -21.46 -4.49
CA ARG A 646 6.37 -21.38 -3.20
C ARG A 646 6.69 -20.10 -2.44
N SER A 647 7.97 -19.72 -2.36
CA SER A 647 8.40 -18.49 -1.67
C SER A 647 7.83 -17.23 -2.32
N ILE A 648 7.77 -17.18 -3.66
CA ILE A 648 7.14 -16.08 -4.40
C ILE A 648 5.68 -15.92 -3.97
N HIS A 649 4.91 -17.02 -3.98
CA HIS A 649 3.49 -17.00 -3.65
C HIS A 649 3.20 -16.72 -2.18
N ASN A 650 3.97 -17.29 -1.24
CA ASN A 650 3.84 -17.00 0.18
C ASN A 650 4.09 -15.50 0.47
N THR A 651 5.10 -14.92 -0.19
CA THR A 651 5.46 -13.51 -0.05
C THR A 651 4.36 -12.59 -0.61
N LEU A 652 3.75 -12.94 -1.75
CA LEU A 652 2.61 -12.20 -2.28
C LEU A 652 1.39 -12.30 -1.36
N ALA A 653 1.08 -13.49 -0.86
CA ALA A 653 -0.01 -13.68 0.11
C ALA A 653 0.21 -12.81 1.36
N TYR A 654 1.45 -12.69 1.83
CA TYR A 654 1.81 -11.80 2.94
C TYR A 654 1.48 -10.34 2.64
N VAL A 655 2.01 -9.77 1.56
CA VAL A 655 1.81 -8.33 1.25
C VAL A 655 0.37 -8.00 0.87
N PHE A 656 -0.45 -8.99 0.53
CA PHE A 656 -1.87 -8.82 0.21
C PHE A 656 -2.83 -9.11 1.37
N GLY A 657 -2.37 -9.30 2.60
CA GLY A 657 -3.24 -9.41 3.79
C GLY A 657 -2.98 -10.61 4.68
N GLY A 658 -2.19 -11.59 4.22
CA GLY A 658 -1.69 -12.69 5.03
C GLY A 658 -0.54 -12.27 5.94
N ASN A 659 -0.73 -11.22 6.74
CA ASN A 659 0.27 -10.65 7.65
C ASN A 659 -0.38 -10.25 8.98
N PRO A 660 0.41 -9.91 10.03
CA PRO A 660 -0.13 -9.69 11.38
C PRO A 660 -1.20 -8.61 11.50
N GLU A 661 -1.16 -7.59 10.65
CA GLU A 661 -2.15 -6.51 10.65
C GLU A 661 -3.41 -6.84 9.84
N GLY A 662 -3.39 -7.89 9.02
CA GLY A 662 -4.48 -8.22 8.12
C GLY A 662 -4.66 -7.21 6.98
N TYR A 663 -3.63 -6.43 6.64
CA TYR A 663 -3.72 -5.35 5.63
C TYR A 663 -3.06 -5.72 4.31
N SER A 664 -3.66 -5.30 3.20
CA SER A 664 -2.90 -5.20 1.95
C SER A 664 -1.96 -3.99 2.03
N ARG A 665 -0.73 -4.18 1.60
CA ARG A 665 0.32 -3.16 1.63
C ARG A 665 0.28 -2.22 0.42
N LEU A 666 -0.64 -2.44 -0.53
CA LEU A 666 -0.85 -1.59 -1.69
C LEU A 666 -2.08 -0.71 -1.55
N THR A 667 -2.00 0.52 -2.05
CA THR A 667 -3.14 1.43 -2.11
C THR A 667 -4.15 0.97 -3.14
N GLY A 668 -5.43 1.06 -2.81
CA GLY A 668 -6.54 0.72 -3.71
C GLY A 668 -6.65 -0.76 -4.07
N ILE A 669 -5.96 -1.65 -3.34
CA ILE A 669 -5.99 -3.10 -3.51
C ILE A 669 -6.29 -3.77 -2.17
N GLY A 670 -7.24 -4.72 -2.17
CA GLY A 670 -7.65 -5.48 -0.98
C GLY A 670 -8.67 -4.75 -0.09
N PHE A 671 -9.37 -5.51 0.76
CA PHE A 671 -10.46 -5.00 1.61
C PHE A 671 -10.01 -3.92 2.61
N GLU A 672 -8.81 -4.08 3.17
CA GLU A 672 -8.15 -3.13 4.04
C GLU A 672 -6.74 -2.85 3.48
N GLY A 673 -6.65 -1.95 2.49
CA GLY A 673 -5.40 -1.58 1.82
C GLY A 673 -4.69 -0.36 2.44
N GLU A 674 -3.53 0.00 1.88
CA GLU A 674 -2.84 1.25 2.19
C GLU A 674 -3.72 2.45 1.79
N GLN A 675 -3.74 3.51 2.59
CA GLN A 675 -4.58 4.69 2.36
C GLN A 675 -3.84 6.02 2.54
N ASP A 676 -2.68 5.98 3.20
CA ASP A 676 -1.99 7.16 3.71
C ASP A 676 -0.58 7.31 3.15
N ALA A 677 -0.28 6.65 2.03
CA ALA A 677 0.99 6.86 1.33
C ALA A 677 1.24 8.37 1.09
N PHE A 678 2.48 8.80 1.30
CA PHE A 678 2.92 10.17 1.13
C PHE A 678 2.92 10.54 -0.36
N VAL A 679 1.80 11.09 -0.87
CA VAL A 679 1.64 11.53 -2.27
C VAL A 679 0.87 12.85 -2.27
N CYS A 680 1.59 13.96 -2.14
CA CYS A 680 0.97 15.27 -1.98
C CYS A 680 0.06 15.64 -3.16
N ASP A 681 0.50 15.38 -4.40
CA ASP A 681 -0.29 15.68 -5.59
C ASP A 681 -1.65 14.98 -5.59
N ALA A 682 -1.73 13.74 -5.07
CA ALA A 682 -2.98 13.01 -4.97
C ALA A 682 -3.93 13.64 -3.94
N TRP A 683 -3.41 14.13 -2.81
CA TRP A 683 -4.24 14.78 -1.80
C TRP A 683 -4.89 16.07 -2.29
N TYR A 684 -4.23 16.77 -3.21
CA TYR A 684 -4.78 17.98 -3.85
C TYR A 684 -5.68 17.65 -5.04
N LEU A 685 -5.27 16.72 -5.91
CA LEU A 685 -6.01 16.38 -7.12
C LEU A 685 -7.31 15.63 -6.82
N LEU A 686 -7.33 14.86 -5.74
CA LEU A 686 -8.43 13.98 -5.34
C LEU A 686 -9.14 14.45 -4.06
N ASP A 687 -8.96 15.71 -3.66
CA ASP A 687 -9.76 16.27 -2.55
C ASP A 687 -11.23 16.37 -2.94
N PHE A 688 -12.08 15.75 -2.14
CA PHE A 688 -13.52 15.78 -2.34
C PHE A 688 -14.24 16.84 -1.50
N ALA A 689 -13.56 17.42 -0.51
CA ALA A 689 -14.15 18.33 0.47
C ALA A 689 -15.45 17.75 1.08
N ASP A 690 -15.35 16.53 1.64
CA ASP A 690 -16.52 15.78 2.09
C ASP A 690 -16.39 15.17 3.50
N PRO A 691 -17.44 15.25 4.35
CA PRO A 691 -17.39 14.73 5.72
C PRO A 691 -17.35 13.21 5.87
N VAL A 692 -17.70 12.46 4.82
CA VAL A 692 -17.74 11.00 4.86
C VAL A 692 -16.60 10.39 4.06
N TYR A 693 -16.24 11.00 2.93
CA TYR A 693 -15.24 10.45 2.03
C TYR A 693 -13.86 10.99 2.38
N ARG A 694 -13.04 10.13 2.96
CA ARG A 694 -11.60 10.37 3.08
C ARG A 694 -10.98 10.57 1.69
N ASN A 695 -10.13 11.59 1.54
CA ASN A 695 -9.43 11.89 0.29
C ASN A 695 -8.67 10.65 -0.22
N PRO A 696 -9.09 10.04 -1.35
CA PRO A 696 -8.45 8.84 -1.85
C PRO A 696 -7.04 9.17 -2.32
N ILE A 697 -6.18 8.18 -2.19
CA ILE A 697 -4.83 8.18 -2.74
C ILE A 697 -4.84 7.48 -4.11
N PHE A 698 -3.86 7.74 -4.97
CA PHE A 698 -3.71 6.95 -6.19
C PHE A 698 -3.45 5.47 -5.84
N PRO A 699 -3.99 4.51 -6.61
CA PRO A 699 -3.77 3.09 -6.38
C PRO A 699 -2.34 2.67 -6.76
N GLY A 700 -1.87 1.55 -6.20
CA GLY A 700 -0.59 0.92 -6.57
C GLY A 700 0.62 1.38 -5.76
N TYR A 701 0.46 2.23 -4.74
CA TYR A 701 1.55 2.64 -3.87
C TYR A 701 1.66 1.74 -2.65
N SER A 702 2.89 1.38 -2.27
CA SER A 702 3.18 0.72 -1.01
C SER A 702 4.13 1.62 -0.24
N ALA A 703 3.73 2.04 0.95
CA ALA A 703 4.59 2.79 1.85
C ALA A 703 5.64 1.90 2.55
N TYR A 704 6.61 2.55 3.16
CA TYR A 704 7.55 1.89 4.06
C TYR A 704 6.83 1.23 5.23
N GLY A 705 7.43 0.17 5.73
CA GLY A 705 6.91 -0.71 6.77
C GLY A 705 7.26 -0.25 8.16
N LEU A 706 8.53 -0.38 8.54
CA LEU A 706 8.96 -0.20 9.92
C LEU A 706 9.85 1.02 10.07
N TYR A 707 9.60 1.82 11.11
CA TYR A 707 10.42 2.96 11.50
C TYR A 707 11.86 2.50 11.72
N ALA A 708 12.78 3.07 10.94
CA ALA A 708 14.19 2.72 10.93
C ALA A 708 15.07 3.63 11.81
N GLY A 709 14.46 4.43 12.70
CA GLY A 709 15.17 5.44 13.48
C GLY A 709 15.45 6.76 12.75
N TRP A 710 14.91 6.94 11.53
CA TRP A 710 15.01 8.19 10.78
C TRP A 710 13.75 9.04 10.97
N ASP A 711 13.94 10.28 11.40
CA ASP A 711 12.87 11.23 11.70
C ASP A 711 13.21 12.61 11.12
N VAL A 712 12.26 13.18 10.39
CA VAL A 712 12.35 14.54 9.81
C VAL A 712 11.83 15.61 10.78
N GLY A 713 11.25 15.21 11.92
CA GLY A 713 10.70 16.12 12.93
C GLY A 713 9.37 16.77 12.52
N GLY A 714 8.80 17.57 13.42
CA GLY A 714 7.57 18.35 13.15
C GLY A 714 6.33 17.49 12.86
N PRO A 715 5.32 18.01 12.13
CA PRO A 715 4.12 17.25 11.76
C PRO A 715 4.41 16.03 10.88
N GLY A 716 5.56 16.01 10.19
CA GLY A 716 5.98 14.88 9.36
C GLY A 716 6.71 13.77 10.12
N SER A 717 6.81 13.88 11.44
CA SER A 717 7.51 12.93 12.29
C SER A 717 6.68 11.68 12.56
N GLU A 718 7.27 10.52 12.25
CA GLU A 718 6.74 9.23 12.69
C GLU A 718 6.77 9.10 14.23
N VAL A 719 7.75 9.72 14.90
CA VAL A 719 7.81 9.73 16.38
C VAL A 719 6.57 10.42 16.95
N TRP A 720 6.13 11.53 16.36
CA TRP A 720 4.87 12.16 16.73
C TRP A 720 3.68 11.25 16.43
N ALA A 721 3.60 10.65 15.23
CA ALA A 721 2.50 9.76 14.88
C ALA A 721 2.37 8.60 15.88
N ARG A 722 3.49 8.04 16.33
CA ARG A 722 3.58 6.97 17.34
C ARG A 722 3.07 7.36 18.72
N THR A 723 3.02 8.65 19.07
CA THR A 723 2.39 9.11 20.33
C THR A 723 0.87 8.89 20.37
N SER A 724 0.25 8.61 19.22
CA SER A 724 -1.17 8.31 19.13
C SER A 724 -1.54 6.90 19.60
N THR A 725 -0.58 5.99 19.82
CA THR A 725 -0.91 4.61 20.15
C THR A 725 -1.24 4.39 21.62
N LEU A 726 -2.10 3.41 21.86
CA LEU A 726 -2.37 2.85 23.19
C LEU A 726 -2.41 1.32 23.08
N PRO A 727 -1.60 0.56 23.83
CA PRO A 727 -0.52 1.02 24.71
C PRO A 727 0.59 1.77 23.94
N PRO A 728 1.60 2.35 24.62
CA PRO A 728 2.75 2.94 23.94
C PRO A 728 3.34 2.01 22.88
N ILE A 729 3.83 2.57 21.77
CA ILE A 729 4.21 1.80 20.57
C ILE A 729 5.25 0.69 20.85
N ASP A 730 6.12 0.87 21.84
CA ASP A 730 7.16 -0.11 22.20
C ASP A 730 6.58 -1.41 22.79
N ASP A 731 5.34 -1.37 23.29
CA ASP A 731 4.62 -2.55 23.76
C ASP A 731 3.94 -3.32 22.61
N TRP A 732 3.89 -2.75 21.40
CA TRP A 732 3.28 -3.41 20.24
C TRP A 732 4.23 -4.42 19.62
N PRO A 733 3.71 -5.54 19.09
CA PRO A 733 4.49 -6.46 18.26
C PRO A 733 5.11 -5.73 17.08
N VAL A 734 6.35 -6.07 16.72
CA VAL A 734 7.11 -5.39 15.65
C VAL A 734 6.31 -5.32 14.34
N GLY A 735 5.63 -6.40 13.96
CA GLY A 735 4.81 -6.48 12.75
C GLY A 735 3.58 -5.56 12.75
N GLU A 736 3.21 -5.00 13.92
CA GLU A 736 2.14 -4.04 14.09
C GLU A 736 2.65 -2.65 14.53
N GLN A 737 3.94 -2.34 14.48
CA GLN A 737 4.45 -1.03 14.94
C GLN A 737 4.35 0.10 13.90
N ARG A 738 3.88 -0.21 12.69
CA ARG A 738 3.72 0.78 11.62
C ARG A 738 2.59 1.77 11.92
N MET A 739 2.84 3.06 11.70
CA MET A 739 1.79 4.08 11.70
C MET A 739 1.36 4.43 10.27
N ARG A 740 0.06 4.55 10.06
CA ARG A 740 -0.51 5.11 8.82
C ARG A 740 -0.81 6.57 9.08
N SER A 741 0.11 7.44 8.71
CA SER A 741 -0.06 8.88 8.86
C SER A 741 0.37 9.53 7.56
N ARG A 742 -0.57 10.17 6.86
CA ARG A 742 -0.25 10.79 5.58
C ARG A 742 0.84 11.85 5.69
N TYR A 743 1.03 12.47 6.86
CA TYR A 743 2.11 13.42 7.06
C TYR A 743 3.45 12.76 7.40
N SER A 744 3.44 11.57 7.99
CA SER A 744 4.66 10.87 8.40
C SER A 744 5.47 10.48 7.17
N ILE A 745 6.60 11.17 6.94
CA ILE A 745 7.50 10.81 5.85
C ILE A 745 8.08 9.42 6.16
N SER A 746 8.68 9.21 7.33
CA SER A 746 9.32 7.92 7.62
C SER A 746 8.35 6.73 7.78
N GLY A 747 7.06 6.96 8.04
CA GLY A 747 6.04 5.89 8.13
C GLY A 747 5.22 5.66 6.85
N SER A 748 5.12 6.68 5.99
CA SER A 748 4.22 6.65 4.82
C SER A 748 4.90 7.01 3.49
N GLU A 749 6.19 7.35 3.51
CA GLU A 749 6.99 7.51 2.30
C GLU A 749 7.14 6.17 1.57
N TRP A 750 7.37 6.30 0.29
CA TRP A 750 7.63 5.25 -0.67
C TRP A 750 8.41 5.91 -1.79
N THR A 751 9.26 5.16 -2.48
CA THR A 751 9.92 5.70 -3.68
C THR A 751 9.62 4.84 -4.90
N ILE A 752 9.70 5.48 -6.05
CA ILE A 752 9.52 4.90 -7.37
C ILE A 752 10.51 3.76 -7.63
N HIS A 753 11.69 3.80 -6.98
CA HIS A 753 12.77 2.86 -7.23
C HIS A 753 12.94 1.80 -6.12
N GLN A 754 12.56 2.10 -4.87
CA GLN A 754 12.65 1.11 -3.78
C GLN A 754 11.41 0.24 -3.67
N ASN A 755 10.20 0.73 -4.01
CA ASN A 755 8.97 0.00 -3.67
C ASN A 755 8.27 -0.57 -4.90
N GLN A 756 8.00 0.27 -5.89
CA GLN A 756 7.23 -0.10 -7.08
C GLN A 756 7.82 -1.26 -7.89
N PRO A 757 9.13 -1.32 -8.16
CA PRO A 757 9.69 -2.34 -9.05
C PRO A 757 9.53 -3.76 -8.51
N TRP A 758 9.49 -3.95 -7.18
CA TRP A 758 9.24 -5.26 -6.57
C TRP A 758 7.88 -5.80 -6.94
N TYR A 759 6.84 -4.96 -6.81
CA TYR A 759 5.47 -5.33 -7.15
C TYR A 759 5.30 -5.56 -8.64
N ILE A 760 5.87 -4.69 -9.49
CA ILE A 760 5.76 -4.83 -10.95
C ILE A 760 6.35 -6.16 -11.40
N LEU A 761 7.57 -6.49 -10.94
CA LEU A 761 8.22 -7.75 -11.27
C LEU A 761 7.42 -8.94 -10.76
N ALA A 762 7.08 -8.96 -9.46
CA ALA A 762 6.44 -10.11 -8.83
C ALA A 762 5.06 -10.43 -9.42
N THR A 763 4.24 -9.40 -9.63
CA THR A 763 2.90 -9.57 -10.18
C THR A 763 2.90 -9.77 -11.70
N GLY A 764 3.81 -9.09 -12.42
CA GLY A 764 3.95 -9.22 -13.88
C GLY A 764 4.45 -10.61 -14.29
N TYR A 765 5.35 -11.18 -13.50
CA TYR A 765 5.84 -12.55 -13.69
C TYR A 765 4.73 -13.62 -13.58
N LEU A 766 3.67 -13.34 -12.82
CA LEU A 766 2.59 -14.27 -12.51
C LEU A 766 1.24 -13.90 -13.16
N LEU A 767 1.23 -12.97 -14.12
CA LEU A 767 0.05 -12.70 -14.92
C LEU A 767 -0.35 -13.96 -15.73
N PRO A 768 -1.64 -14.09 -16.10
CA PRO A 768 -2.07 -15.20 -16.95
C PRO A 768 -1.51 -15.06 -18.38
N GLU A 769 -1.25 -16.21 -19.02
CA GLU A 769 -0.69 -16.27 -20.38
C GLU A 769 -1.72 -16.04 -21.51
N ASP A 770 -2.98 -15.76 -21.18
CA ASP A 770 -4.07 -15.78 -22.15
C ASP A 770 -4.18 -14.52 -23.03
N GLY A 771 -3.24 -13.59 -22.90
CA GLY A 771 -3.07 -12.43 -23.80
C GLY A 771 -4.27 -11.50 -23.86
N ARG A 772 -5.23 -11.62 -22.94
CA ARG A 772 -6.42 -10.76 -22.94
C ARG A 772 -6.06 -9.41 -22.33
N PRO A 773 -6.65 -8.30 -22.84
CA PRO A 773 -6.39 -6.98 -22.29
C PRO A 773 -6.70 -6.98 -20.81
N LEU A 774 -5.80 -6.40 -20.01
CA LEU A 774 -6.08 -6.21 -18.59
C LEU A 774 -7.43 -5.46 -18.46
N PRO A 775 -8.30 -5.77 -17.49
CA PRO A 775 -9.59 -5.10 -17.33
C PRO A 775 -9.40 -3.63 -16.93
N ARG A 776 -10.21 -2.70 -17.46
CA ARG A 776 -10.09 -1.27 -17.12
C ARG A 776 -10.39 -1.03 -15.65
N TYR A 777 -9.54 -0.24 -15.00
CA TYR A 777 -9.80 0.26 -13.65
C TYR A 777 -11.06 1.15 -13.70
N SER A 778 -12.05 0.80 -12.90
CA SER A 778 -13.24 1.63 -12.72
C SER A 778 -13.71 1.50 -11.28
N ARG A 779 -14.06 2.61 -10.64
CA ARG A 779 -14.54 2.59 -9.25
C ARG A 779 -15.99 2.12 -9.20
N PRO A 780 -16.46 1.54 -8.07
CA PRO A 780 -17.89 1.27 -7.91
C PRO A 780 -18.69 2.58 -7.92
N THR A 781 -19.96 2.50 -8.30
CA THR A 781 -20.93 3.61 -8.19
C THR A 781 -22.11 3.20 -7.33
N VAL A 782 -22.74 4.16 -6.65
CA VAL A 782 -23.86 3.94 -5.74
C VAL A 782 -24.90 5.05 -5.83
N LYS A 783 -26.17 4.68 -5.68
CA LYS A 783 -27.31 5.59 -5.56
C LYS A 783 -28.12 5.25 -4.31
N LEU A 784 -28.28 6.22 -3.41
CA LEU A 784 -29.08 6.06 -2.20
C LEU A 784 -30.58 6.02 -2.57
N ARG A 785 -31.33 5.10 -1.94
CA ARG A 785 -32.77 4.94 -2.08
C ARG A 785 -33.42 5.01 -0.71
N LEU A 786 -34.30 5.99 -0.52
CA LEU A 786 -35.00 6.22 0.75
C LEU A 786 -36.44 5.72 0.68
N ALA A 787 -36.85 4.96 1.70
CA ALA A 787 -38.22 4.47 1.83
C ALA A 787 -39.19 5.57 2.33
N ALA A 788 -38.68 6.54 3.10
CA ALA A 788 -39.44 7.65 3.66
C ALA A 788 -38.69 8.98 3.43
N GLY A 789 -39.43 10.09 3.37
CA GLY A 789 -38.84 11.43 3.21
C GLY A 789 -38.38 12.10 4.52
N ALA A 790 -38.64 11.47 5.67
CA ALA A 790 -38.30 11.97 7.00
C ALA A 790 -37.95 10.82 7.94
N ILE A 791 -37.01 11.04 8.86
CA ILE A 791 -36.57 10.08 9.88
C ILE A 791 -37.42 10.27 11.14
N SER A 792 -38.09 9.24 11.65
CA SER A 792 -38.77 9.30 12.95
C SER A 792 -37.84 8.80 14.05
N LEU A 793 -37.82 9.50 15.19
CA LEU A 793 -37.07 9.06 16.38
C LEU A 793 -37.73 7.87 17.08
N ALA A 794 -39.03 7.67 16.89
CA ALA A 794 -39.80 6.64 17.58
C ALA A 794 -39.81 5.27 16.89
N GLY A 795 -39.13 5.09 15.75
CA GLY A 795 -39.19 3.85 15.00
C GLY A 795 -38.02 3.59 14.06
N ASP A 796 -38.03 2.40 13.48
CA ASP A 796 -37.00 1.95 12.53
C ASP A 796 -37.02 2.78 11.23
N TYR A 797 -35.84 3.08 10.72
CA TYR A 797 -35.63 3.74 9.44
C TYR A 797 -34.86 2.81 8.49
N VAL A 798 -35.45 2.54 7.32
CA VAL A 798 -34.87 1.60 6.34
C VAL A 798 -34.06 2.37 5.29
N LEU A 799 -32.79 2.01 5.19
CA LEU A 799 -31.84 2.50 4.18
C LEU A 799 -31.63 1.43 3.13
N THR A 800 -31.60 1.82 1.86
CA THR A 800 -31.28 0.95 0.72
C THR A 800 -30.43 1.71 -0.29
N ALA A 801 -29.73 1.00 -1.15
CA ALA A 801 -28.91 1.58 -2.19
C ALA A 801 -28.90 0.72 -3.45
N GLU A 802 -28.73 1.37 -4.59
CA GLU A 802 -28.46 0.72 -5.87
C GLU A 802 -26.98 0.87 -6.19
N GLY A 803 -26.25 -0.26 -6.20
CA GLY A 803 -24.85 -0.33 -6.59
C GLY A 803 -24.69 -0.82 -8.04
N CYS A 804 -23.58 -0.44 -8.69
CA CYS A 804 -23.19 -1.11 -9.94
C CYS A 804 -22.89 -2.61 -9.70
N GLY A 805 -22.78 -3.41 -10.76
CA GLY A 805 -22.65 -4.87 -10.65
C GLY A 805 -21.42 -5.40 -9.90
N ARG A 806 -20.46 -4.53 -9.56
CA ARG A 806 -19.22 -4.84 -8.84
C ARG A 806 -19.24 -4.43 -7.36
N VAL A 807 -20.31 -3.78 -6.90
CA VAL A 807 -20.49 -3.45 -5.48
C VAL A 807 -20.72 -4.73 -4.68
N GLU A 808 -19.96 -4.88 -3.59
CA GLU A 808 -20.08 -5.98 -2.63
C GLU A 808 -20.66 -5.52 -1.30
N ARG A 809 -20.47 -4.24 -0.95
CA ARG A 809 -20.88 -3.68 0.34
C ARG A 809 -21.24 -2.21 0.18
N VAL A 810 -22.23 -1.75 0.95
CA VAL A 810 -22.57 -0.33 1.11
C VAL A 810 -22.54 0.03 2.59
N ALA A 811 -21.77 1.05 2.94
CA ALA A 811 -21.79 1.71 4.25
C ALA A 811 -22.68 2.95 4.21
N TYR A 812 -23.41 3.20 5.28
CA TYR A 812 -24.35 4.31 5.41
C TYR A 812 -23.95 5.23 6.55
N TYR A 813 -24.14 6.53 6.34
CA TYR A 813 -23.78 7.58 7.27
C TYR A 813 -24.91 8.62 7.38
N TYR A 814 -25.06 9.24 8.56
CA TYR A 814 -25.79 10.49 8.72
C TYR A 814 -24.80 11.60 9.08
N ASP A 815 -24.79 12.68 8.32
CA ASP A 815 -23.76 13.71 8.31
C ASP A 815 -22.37 13.09 8.13
N TRP A 816 -21.61 12.89 9.21
CA TRP A 816 -20.31 12.18 9.23
C TRP A 816 -20.36 10.89 10.06
N ARG A 817 -21.47 10.65 10.77
CA ARG A 817 -21.64 9.57 11.74
C ARG A 817 -21.97 8.26 11.05
N PHE A 818 -21.29 7.19 11.44
CA PHE A 818 -21.52 5.85 10.89
C PHE A 818 -22.84 5.26 11.38
N ILE A 819 -23.69 4.78 10.47
CA ILE A 819 -24.94 4.08 10.83
C ILE A 819 -24.69 2.58 10.91
N GLY A 820 -24.07 2.04 9.86
CA GLY A 820 -23.92 0.61 9.63
C GLY A 820 -23.59 0.34 8.17
N GLU A 821 -23.41 -0.93 7.85
CA GLU A 821 -23.13 -1.39 6.50
C GLU A 821 -23.94 -2.64 6.16
N SER A 822 -24.13 -2.87 4.86
CA SER A 822 -24.83 -4.04 4.34
C SER A 822 -24.09 -4.60 3.14
N ALA A 823 -23.97 -5.92 3.10
CA ALA A 823 -23.51 -6.69 1.94
C ALA A 823 -24.67 -7.46 1.27
N ASP A 824 -25.91 -7.20 1.68
CA ASP A 824 -27.11 -7.89 1.19
C ASP A 824 -27.56 -7.33 -0.16
N ARG A 825 -26.87 -7.74 -1.22
CA ARG A 825 -27.14 -7.30 -2.59
C ARG A 825 -28.53 -7.71 -3.08
N ASP A 826 -29.06 -8.83 -2.61
CA ASP A 826 -30.36 -9.34 -3.04
C ASP A 826 -31.52 -8.49 -2.54
N ASN A 827 -31.29 -7.72 -1.47
CA ASN A 827 -32.25 -6.77 -0.90
C ASN A 827 -31.77 -5.32 -1.00
N ASP A 828 -31.16 -4.92 -2.12
CA ASP A 828 -30.71 -3.53 -2.37
C ASP A 828 -29.84 -2.96 -1.23
N PHE A 829 -28.93 -3.77 -0.68
CA PHE A 829 -28.06 -3.42 0.45
C PHE A 829 -28.83 -2.87 1.65
N ARG A 830 -29.99 -3.45 1.93
CA ARG A 830 -30.88 -3.02 3.00
C ARG A 830 -30.17 -2.97 4.36
N LEU A 831 -30.37 -1.87 5.08
CA LEU A 831 -29.96 -1.68 6.47
C LEU A 831 -31.14 -1.07 7.25
N VAL A 832 -31.41 -1.61 8.44
CA VAL A 832 -32.37 -1.04 9.39
C VAL A 832 -31.60 -0.23 10.42
N TRP A 833 -31.97 1.04 10.56
CA TRP A 833 -31.40 1.96 11.53
C TRP A 833 -32.44 2.28 12.60
N GLN A 834 -32.01 2.44 13.86
CA GLN A 834 -32.84 2.84 14.99
C GLN A 834 -32.42 4.26 15.43
N PRO A 835 -33.00 5.32 14.85
CA PRO A 835 -32.55 6.70 15.05
C PRO A 835 -32.69 7.17 16.50
N GLY A 836 -33.69 6.66 17.24
CA GLY A 836 -33.88 6.96 18.66
C GLY A 836 -32.76 6.49 19.59
N GLU A 837 -31.84 5.63 19.11
CA GLU A 837 -30.64 5.23 19.84
C GLU A 837 -29.42 6.11 19.54
N SER A 838 -29.56 7.15 18.72
CA SER A 838 -28.49 8.08 18.30
C SER A 838 -28.70 9.50 18.82
N ASP A 839 -27.69 10.37 18.72
CA ASP A 839 -27.73 11.77 19.16
C ASP A 839 -28.62 12.71 18.29
N LEU A 840 -29.57 12.17 17.53
CA LEU A 840 -30.46 12.95 16.68
C LEU A 840 -31.53 13.73 17.47
N THR A 841 -31.88 14.90 16.93
CA THR A 841 -32.89 15.79 17.54
C THR A 841 -34.03 16.07 16.58
N ALA A 842 -35.27 16.06 17.08
CA ALA A 842 -36.44 16.38 16.29
C ALA A 842 -36.38 17.82 15.74
N GLY A 843 -36.72 17.99 14.47
CA GLY A 843 -36.64 19.27 13.75
C GLY A 843 -35.30 19.53 13.07
N ALA A 844 -34.29 18.69 13.27
CA ALA A 844 -33.03 18.78 12.54
C ALA A 844 -33.18 18.33 11.07
N GLU A 845 -32.33 18.85 10.20
CA GLU A 845 -32.09 18.25 8.88
C GLU A 845 -30.75 17.53 8.91
N VAL A 846 -30.71 16.31 8.38
CA VAL A 846 -29.50 15.49 8.35
C VAL A 846 -29.22 14.99 6.95
N ARG A 847 -27.93 14.87 6.62
CA ARG A 847 -27.48 14.34 5.33
C ARG A 847 -27.24 12.85 5.42
N LEU A 848 -28.03 12.05 4.71
CA LEU A 848 -27.75 10.64 4.53
C LEU A 848 -26.79 10.42 3.36
N THR A 849 -25.78 9.57 3.56
CA THR A 849 -24.77 9.25 2.55
C THR A 849 -24.58 7.73 2.45
N ALA A 850 -24.54 7.21 1.23
CA ALA A 850 -24.16 5.82 0.93
C ALA A 850 -22.77 5.78 0.27
N VAL A 851 -21.89 4.92 0.78
CA VAL A 851 -20.54 4.68 0.25
C VAL A 851 -20.45 3.21 -0.15
N ALA A 852 -20.15 2.91 -1.41
CA ALA A 852 -20.03 1.52 -1.84
C ALA A 852 -18.57 1.07 -2.01
N TYR A 853 -18.36 -0.21 -1.77
CA TYR A 853 -17.09 -0.91 -1.83
C TYR A 853 -17.20 -2.06 -2.81
N ASP A 854 -16.18 -2.25 -3.65
CA ASP A 854 -16.12 -3.39 -4.55
C ASP A 854 -15.40 -4.61 -3.92
N ARG A 855 -15.29 -5.69 -4.69
CA ARG A 855 -14.65 -6.95 -4.29
C ARG A 855 -13.17 -6.86 -3.96
N ARG A 856 -12.52 -5.74 -4.25
CA ARG A 856 -11.11 -5.49 -3.94
C ARG A 856 -10.94 -4.29 -3.00
N GLY A 857 -12.02 -3.87 -2.32
CA GLY A 857 -12.01 -2.79 -1.34
C GLY A 857 -11.97 -1.38 -1.93
N GLN A 858 -12.10 -1.21 -3.25
CA GLN A 858 -12.15 0.14 -3.84
C GLN A 858 -13.46 0.82 -3.47
N ILE A 859 -13.37 2.11 -3.14
CA ILE A 859 -14.51 2.90 -2.68
C ILE A 859 -15.12 3.74 -3.81
N THR A 860 -16.43 3.96 -3.76
CA THR A 860 -17.10 4.94 -4.63
C THR A 860 -16.50 6.33 -4.46
N VAL A 861 -16.63 7.18 -5.47
CA VAL A 861 -16.44 8.63 -5.30
C VAL A 861 -17.76 9.28 -4.87
N PRO A 862 -17.72 10.46 -4.22
CA PRO A 862 -18.88 11.32 -4.00
C PRO A 862 -19.74 11.52 -5.24
N THR A 863 -21.04 11.30 -5.12
CA THR A 863 -22.00 11.65 -6.17
C THR A 863 -23.27 12.27 -5.57
N PRO A 864 -23.96 13.17 -6.30
CA PRO A 864 -25.27 13.67 -5.87
C PRO A 864 -26.29 12.56 -5.64
N SER A 865 -26.24 11.48 -6.42
CA SER A 865 -27.14 10.32 -6.29
C SER A 865 -26.88 9.47 -5.06
N GLY A 866 -25.68 9.50 -4.49
CA GLY A 866 -25.33 8.76 -3.27
C GLY A 866 -25.82 9.42 -1.98
N ARG A 867 -26.56 10.55 -2.06
CA ARG A 867 -26.87 11.42 -0.92
C ARG A 867 -28.31 11.91 -0.92
N ALA A 868 -28.80 12.22 0.27
CA ALA A 868 -30.10 12.88 0.46
C ALA A 868 -30.11 13.71 1.74
N ILE A 869 -30.85 14.82 1.76
CA ILE A 869 -31.15 15.58 2.99
C ILE A 869 -32.56 15.19 3.42
N VAL A 870 -32.73 14.88 4.70
CA VAL A 870 -34.02 14.47 5.28
C VAL A 870 -34.24 15.15 6.62
N SER A 871 -35.49 15.47 6.92
CA SER A 871 -35.87 16.06 8.21
C SER A 871 -36.08 14.96 9.26
N VAL A 872 -35.68 15.24 10.50
CA VAL A 872 -35.94 14.40 11.67
C VAL A 872 -37.26 14.84 12.30
N VAL A 873 -38.17 13.90 12.49
CA VAL A 873 -39.47 14.10 13.13
C VAL A 873 -39.56 13.30 14.43
N PRO A 874 -40.43 13.70 15.36
CA PRO A 874 -40.65 12.96 16.60
C PRO A 874 -40.97 11.47 16.41
#